data_AF-A0A7S3HBZ5-F1
#
_entry.id   AF-A0A7S3HBZ5-F1
#
_cell.length_a   1.000
_cell.length_b   1.000
_cell.length_c   1.000
_cell.angle_alpha   90.00
_cell.angle_beta   90.00
_cell.angle_gamma   90.00
#
_symmetry.space_group_name_H-M   'P 1'
#
loop_
_entity.id
_entity.type
_entity.pdbx_description
1 polymer ?
#
loop_
_entity_poly.entity_id
_entity_poly.type
_entity_poly.pdbx_seq_one_letter_code
_entity_poly.pdbx_strand_id
1 'polypeptide(L)'
;AYEKTLSSICGLFDNFKLLADAYTADDSRDRRLKKVAESTLKRSANHIYNKIVKLEDFRKLNRTAAIKILKKYDKIAARRAATSCFEVCMDKINATKMGHGKGLAEVKDHLTLLYAELFCDGELEEANLKLALSKNDVSIEVLQSVALKLGIIATLVVFIIRNQFLDPDISMLFLLGGDPSAFVYAAVGALIIYRWFWGFAVYMWDKAGVDYILVLSLDPNKHMPTYADIYSDAGTLSVLFLINFQIFHLLRYYHTRQSGEGLADVFIYLSEYAYALPVALVAGTLMRVVCSYVQPTSYGVFSTYIASRLARTPFMKVFLRDNFAANILSSLTKVWAAMLYSGCYFGTGAFLHAVNPDSAEGAALFAQCGTSKEVRMTLLALKLLPSCIRFLQCLRQRRDFLILSANPPTTASAVVAVSPAVDYSLEPRLEDALEQSMEEVFAASSADTDDDPALSGVNPSSPAGGRSSPRVMHSNIDFIENDDCTASMGVEMLSVANTISATESTRTATPVVADKAPTTTSSLSLVSLCALCISFYARRSASWVQSTWAVLWVWPHSYNALRYFLTLTVAYFGSMPPQDPLSIEYMSWYIPLYVISTLYSCYWDVIVDYQLFQADAEDLFLRKNLFYHKMKGFYYFVIVANPILRFMWTLSYTPYGSHPFLVVFEIARRGFWAVLRMEVAYIQELKRRRAA
;
A
#
# COMPACT_ATOMS: atom_id res chain seq x y z
N ALA A 1 23.55 12.85 21.15
CA ALA A 1 22.51 11.90 20.69
C ALA A 1 21.45 11.66 21.77
N TYR A 2 21.80 11.06 22.92
CA TYR A 2 20.86 10.79 24.03
C TYR A 2 20.00 12.00 24.42
N GLU A 3 20.64 13.15 24.65
CA GLU A 3 19.94 14.37 25.08
C GLU A 3 18.99 14.93 24.00
N LYS A 4 19.36 14.83 22.73
CA LYS A 4 18.50 15.21 21.59
C LYS A 4 17.25 14.33 21.54
N THR A 5 17.42 13.02 21.75
CA THR A 5 16.29 12.09 21.82
C THR A 5 15.42 12.34 23.06
N LEU A 6 16.03 12.60 24.22
CA LEU A 6 15.32 12.93 25.45
C LEU A 6 14.47 14.21 25.27
N SER A 7 15.06 15.27 24.71
CA SER A 7 14.34 16.52 24.41
C SER A 7 13.18 16.31 23.44
N SER A 8 13.35 15.46 22.42
CA SER A 8 12.26 15.08 21.52
C SER A 8 11.14 14.30 22.23
N ILE A 9 11.47 13.43 23.19
CA ILE A 9 10.48 12.71 24.01
C ILE A 9 9.72 13.70 24.90
N CYS A 10 10.42 14.66 25.53
CA CYS A 10 9.78 15.71 26.33
C CYS A 10 8.78 16.52 25.48
N GLY A 11 9.16 16.97 24.28
CA GLY A 11 8.23 17.69 23.40
C GLY A 11 7.01 16.85 22.95
N LEU A 12 7.19 15.55 22.75
CA LEU A 12 6.06 14.64 22.47
C LEU A 12 5.15 14.49 23.70
N PHE A 13 5.73 14.45 24.90
CA PHE A 13 4.99 14.39 26.15
C PHE A 13 4.19 15.68 26.40
N ASP A 14 4.77 16.84 26.12
CA ASP A 14 4.07 18.14 26.25
C ASP A 14 2.87 18.22 25.30
N ASN A 15 3.05 17.78 24.05
CA ASN A 15 1.94 17.69 23.08
C ASN A 15 0.86 16.69 23.52
N PHE A 16 1.27 15.55 24.10
CA PHE A 16 0.33 14.58 24.65
C PHE A 16 -0.46 15.17 25.82
N LYS A 17 0.19 15.95 26.69
CA LYS A 17 -0.46 16.64 27.80
C LYS A 17 -1.50 17.64 27.32
N LEU A 18 -1.17 18.47 26.32
CA LEU A 18 -2.13 19.40 25.71
C LEU A 18 -3.36 18.69 25.13
N LEU A 19 -3.15 17.55 24.46
CA LEU A 19 -4.24 16.73 23.92
C LEU A 19 -5.08 16.06 25.03
N ALA A 20 -4.45 15.65 26.12
CA ALA A 20 -5.13 15.08 27.27
C ALA A 20 -6.01 16.13 27.97
N ASP A 21 -5.49 17.35 28.16
CA ASP A 21 -6.22 18.46 28.75
C ASP A 21 -7.41 18.89 27.87
N ALA A 22 -7.24 18.89 26.53
CA ALA A 22 -8.34 19.13 25.61
C ALA A 22 -9.43 18.04 25.66
N TYR A 23 -9.03 16.78 25.87
CA TYR A 23 -9.96 15.65 25.99
C TYR A 23 -10.75 15.66 27.30
N THR A 24 -10.15 16.08 28.41
CA THR A 24 -10.84 16.22 29.69
C THR A 24 -11.78 17.43 29.72
N ALA A 25 -11.49 18.47 28.94
CA ALA A 25 -12.33 19.67 28.81
C ALA A 25 -13.53 19.51 27.84
N ASP A 26 -13.52 18.53 26.94
CA ASP A 26 -14.57 18.34 25.94
C ASP A 26 -15.79 17.58 26.52
N ASP A 27 -16.89 18.30 26.72
CA ASP A 27 -18.20 17.79 27.18
C ASP A 27 -19.11 17.33 26.02
N SER A 28 -18.54 17.07 24.83
CA SER A 28 -19.30 16.68 23.65
C SER A 28 -20.12 15.39 23.86
N ARG A 29 -21.41 15.43 23.51
CA ARG A 29 -22.36 14.29 23.64
C ARG A 29 -22.12 13.17 22.62
N ASP A 30 -21.24 13.35 21.64
CA ASP A 30 -21.01 12.36 20.60
C ASP A 30 -20.03 11.27 21.07
N ARG A 31 -20.61 10.15 21.54
CA ARG A 31 -19.88 8.95 21.98
C ARG A 31 -18.86 8.44 20.96
N ARG A 32 -19.04 8.68 19.65
CA ARG A 32 -18.07 8.22 18.64
C ARG A 32 -16.81 9.07 18.64
N LEU A 33 -16.93 10.39 18.71
CA LEU A 33 -15.79 11.31 18.73
C LEU A 33 -14.96 11.12 20.00
N LYS A 34 -15.62 10.99 21.16
CA LYS A 34 -14.95 10.71 22.44
C LYS A 34 -14.15 9.41 22.41
N LYS A 35 -14.71 8.34 21.84
CA LYS A 35 -14.03 7.04 21.69
C LYS A 35 -12.84 7.10 20.72
N VAL A 36 -12.93 7.90 19.65
CA VAL A 36 -11.81 8.13 18.71
C VAL A 36 -10.69 8.92 19.37
N ALA A 37 -11.01 9.97 20.13
CA ALA A 37 -10.02 10.76 20.89
C ALA A 37 -9.32 9.90 21.95
N GLU A 38 -10.08 9.12 22.73
CA GLU A 38 -9.56 8.17 23.73
C GLU A 38 -8.56 7.17 23.11
N SER A 39 -8.90 6.59 21.95
CA SER A 39 -8.02 5.64 21.25
C SER A 39 -6.74 6.27 20.73
N THR A 40 -6.79 7.56 20.40
CA THR A 40 -5.66 8.32 19.85
C THR A 40 -4.70 8.68 20.98
N LEU A 41 -5.24 9.10 22.13
CA LEU A 41 -4.47 9.34 23.35
C LEU A 41 -3.78 8.06 23.85
N LYS A 42 -4.50 6.93 23.93
CA LYS A 42 -3.91 5.64 24.33
C LYS A 42 -2.72 5.26 23.44
N ARG A 43 -2.85 5.43 22.12
CA ARG A 43 -1.75 5.17 21.17
C ARG A 43 -0.57 6.13 21.33
N SER A 44 -0.84 7.43 21.50
CA SER A 44 0.21 8.42 21.74
C SER A 44 0.99 8.13 23.01
N ALA A 45 0.29 7.79 24.11
CA ALA A 45 0.92 7.38 25.36
C ALA A 45 1.79 6.13 25.18
N ASN A 46 1.27 5.08 24.53
CA ASN A 46 2.01 3.86 24.22
C ASN A 46 3.25 4.14 23.34
N HIS A 47 3.15 5.05 22.37
CA HIS A 47 4.27 5.43 21.52
C HIS A 47 5.38 6.14 22.30
N ILE A 48 5.01 7.09 23.17
CA ILE A 48 5.96 7.82 24.03
C ILE A 48 6.60 6.84 25.02
N TYR A 49 5.81 6.01 25.68
CA TYR A 49 6.29 5.00 26.62
C TYR A 49 7.30 4.04 25.97
N ASN A 50 7.01 3.54 24.76
CA ASN A 50 7.93 2.71 24.00
C ASN A 50 9.25 3.41 23.65
N LYS A 51 9.22 4.72 23.34
CA LYS A 51 10.43 5.52 23.12
C LYS A 51 11.24 5.69 24.39
N ILE A 52 10.58 5.92 25.52
CA ILE A 52 11.20 6.02 26.85
C ILE A 52 11.93 4.71 27.18
N VAL A 53 11.25 3.57 27.07
CA VAL A 53 11.84 2.24 27.35
C VAL A 53 13.06 1.97 26.47
N LYS A 54 12.99 2.23 25.16
CA LYS A 54 14.15 2.06 24.25
C LYS A 54 15.33 2.94 24.65
N LEU A 55 15.08 4.18 25.06
CA LEU A 55 16.12 5.10 25.49
C LEU A 55 16.70 4.68 26.87
N GLU A 56 15.87 4.10 27.73
CA GLU A 56 16.26 3.52 29.02
C GLU A 56 17.19 2.31 28.82
N ASP A 57 16.86 1.42 27.88
CA ASP A 57 17.68 0.27 27.51
C ASP A 57 19.02 0.70 26.90
N PHE A 58 19.00 1.68 25.98
CA PHE A 58 20.21 2.28 25.42
C PHE A 58 21.12 2.80 26.53
N ARG A 59 20.57 3.52 27.51
CA ARG A 59 21.30 4.04 28.67
C ARG A 59 21.95 2.93 29.48
N LYS A 60 21.16 1.92 29.88
CA LYS A 60 21.62 0.78 30.70
C LYS A 60 22.74 0.03 29.98
N LEU A 61 22.58 -0.24 28.68
CA LEU A 61 23.56 -0.96 27.89
C LEU A 61 24.88 -0.20 27.78
N ASN A 62 24.83 1.10 27.45
CA ASN A 62 26.02 1.93 27.33
C ASN A 62 26.73 2.14 28.68
N ARG A 63 25.98 2.32 29.77
CA ARG A 63 26.56 2.40 31.12
C ARG A 63 27.25 1.09 31.50
N THR A 64 26.63 -0.05 31.22
CA THR A 64 27.24 -1.37 31.47
C THR A 64 28.48 -1.57 30.60
N ALA A 65 28.46 -1.14 29.34
CA ALA A 65 29.62 -1.20 28.44
C ALA A 65 30.77 -0.34 28.98
N ALA A 66 30.47 0.89 29.44
CA ALA A 66 31.45 1.78 30.08
C ALA A 66 32.06 1.14 31.33
N ILE A 67 31.24 0.56 32.21
CA ILE A 67 31.72 -0.16 33.40
C ILE A 67 32.66 -1.30 32.99
N LYS A 68 32.28 -2.11 32.00
CA LYS A 68 33.08 -3.26 31.54
C LYS A 68 34.40 -2.83 30.91
N ILE A 69 34.40 -1.80 30.05
CA ILE A 69 35.62 -1.36 29.36
C ILE A 69 36.59 -0.67 30.32
N LEU A 70 36.08 0.15 31.24
CA LEU A 70 36.90 0.84 32.23
C LEU A 70 37.49 -0.15 33.25
N LYS A 71 36.72 -1.14 33.72
CA LYS A 71 37.27 -2.23 34.56
C LYS A 71 38.29 -3.08 33.83
N LYS A 72 38.09 -3.34 32.53
CA LYS A 72 39.05 -4.07 31.69
C LYS A 72 40.33 -3.25 31.49
N TYR A 73 40.20 -1.95 31.26
CA TYR A 73 41.33 -1.02 31.17
C TYR A 73 42.13 -1.04 32.47
N ASP A 74 41.49 -0.84 33.62
CA ASP A 74 42.17 -0.86 34.92
C ASP A 74 42.83 -2.22 35.18
N LYS A 75 42.19 -3.35 34.82
CA LYS A 75 42.84 -4.67 34.94
C LYS A 75 44.12 -4.82 34.11
N ILE A 76 44.22 -4.14 32.96
CA ILE A 76 45.39 -4.15 32.07
C ILE A 76 46.41 -3.09 32.51
N ALA A 77 45.94 -1.92 32.92
CA ALA A 77 46.72 -0.73 33.24
C ALA A 77 47.18 -0.66 34.70
N ALA A 78 46.58 -1.42 35.63
CA ALA A 78 46.96 -1.54 37.04
C ALA A 78 48.39 -2.10 37.24
N ARG A 79 49.09 -2.51 36.18
CA ARG A 79 50.54 -2.73 36.24
C ARG A 79 51.36 -1.43 36.27
N ARG A 80 50.77 -0.24 36.03
CA ARG A 80 51.51 1.01 35.78
C ARG A 80 50.95 2.31 36.39
N ALA A 81 49.77 2.35 36.99
CA ALA A 81 49.16 3.61 37.47
C ALA A 81 48.71 3.55 38.94
N ALA A 82 48.93 4.66 39.68
CA ALA A 82 48.57 4.83 41.09
C ALA A 82 47.10 5.24 41.34
N THR A 83 46.34 5.56 40.29
CA THR A 83 44.94 6.02 40.37
C THR A 83 44.06 5.19 39.44
N SER A 84 42.92 4.71 39.94
CA SER A 84 41.95 3.94 39.16
C SER A 84 41.28 4.85 38.12
N CYS A 85 41.48 4.56 36.83
CA CYS A 85 40.82 5.27 35.73
C CYS A 85 39.30 5.00 35.75
N PHE A 86 38.89 3.82 36.25
CA PHE A 86 37.50 3.49 36.44
C PHE A 86 36.74 4.50 37.30
N GLU A 87 37.27 4.86 38.48
CA GLU A 87 36.60 5.80 39.39
C GLU A 87 36.45 7.19 38.76
N VAL A 88 37.56 7.75 38.25
CA VAL A 88 37.57 9.10 37.64
C VAL A 88 36.63 9.19 36.44
N CYS A 89 36.60 8.17 35.58
CA CYS A 89 35.72 8.16 34.41
C CYS A 89 34.26 7.89 34.78
N MET A 90 34.00 7.04 35.79
CA MET A 90 32.62 6.79 36.23
C MET A 90 31.98 7.98 36.91
N ASP A 91 32.74 8.80 37.65
CA ASP A 91 32.23 10.05 38.23
C ASP A 91 31.81 11.03 37.14
N LYS A 92 32.64 11.19 36.10
CA LYS A 92 32.28 11.99 34.92
C LYS A 92 31.05 11.45 34.20
N ILE A 93 30.94 10.13 34.04
CA ILE A 93 29.78 9.51 33.39
C ILE A 93 28.51 9.74 34.23
N ASN A 94 28.57 9.49 35.54
CA ASN A 94 27.43 9.66 36.45
C ASN A 94 26.94 11.11 36.51
N ALA A 95 27.83 12.09 36.34
CA ALA A 95 27.49 13.50 36.25
C ALA A 95 26.71 13.87 34.97
N THR A 96 26.76 13.05 33.91
CA THR A 96 25.99 13.30 32.68
C THR A 96 24.52 12.90 32.81
N LYS A 97 23.63 13.55 32.04
CA LYS A 97 22.20 13.20 31.95
C LYS A 97 21.97 11.74 31.59
N MET A 98 22.82 11.16 30.74
CA MET A 98 22.79 9.75 30.39
C MET A 98 23.21 8.86 31.59
N GLY A 99 24.22 9.26 32.35
CA GLY A 99 24.73 8.48 33.48
C GLY A 99 23.71 8.29 34.60
N HIS A 100 23.10 9.39 35.09
CA HIS A 100 22.12 9.32 36.18
C HIS A 100 20.69 9.04 35.69
N GLY A 101 20.30 9.50 34.50
CA GLY A 101 19.02 9.15 33.83
C GLY A 101 17.76 9.71 34.49
N LYS A 102 17.91 10.66 35.41
CA LYS A 102 16.83 11.21 36.24
C LYS A 102 15.69 11.81 35.40
N GLY A 103 16.03 12.64 34.41
CA GLY A 103 15.00 13.25 33.54
C GLY A 103 14.22 12.25 32.70
N LEU A 104 14.80 11.10 32.34
CA LEU A 104 14.07 10.06 31.62
C LEU A 104 13.10 9.30 32.54
N ALA A 105 13.49 9.08 33.81
CA ALA A 105 12.62 8.47 34.81
C ALA A 105 11.44 9.41 35.16
N GLU A 106 11.71 10.70 35.36
CA GLU A 106 10.66 11.70 35.65
C GLU A 106 9.59 11.74 34.55
N VAL A 107 10.01 11.76 33.27
CA VAL A 107 9.05 11.75 32.15
C VAL A 107 8.27 10.43 32.07
N LYS A 108 8.90 9.30 32.40
CA LYS A 108 8.22 7.99 32.47
C LYS A 108 7.13 8.00 33.54
N ASP A 109 7.48 8.46 34.74
CA ASP A 109 6.58 8.47 35.88
C ASP A 109 5.40 9.42 35.64
N HIS A 110 5.65 10.62 35.09
CA HIS A 110 4.60 11.56 34.73
C HIS A 110 3.67 11.01 33.65
N LEU A 111 4.20 10.31 32.64
CA LEU A 111 3.39 9.68 31.61
C LEU A 111 2.51 8.56 32.17
N THR A 112 3.06 7.71 33.04
CA THR A 112 2.30 6.63 33.69
C THR A 112 1.19 7.20 34.57
N LEU A 113 1.48 8.24 35.35
CA LEU A 113 0.51 8.89 36.23
C LEU A 113 -0.64 9.50 35.43
N LEU A 114 -0.32 10.26 34.37
CA LEU A 114 -1.33 10.85 33.49
C LEU A 114 -2.17 9.77 32.78
N TYR A 115 -1.56 8.66 32.38
CA TYR A 115 -2.29 7.53 31.79
C TYR A 115 -3.20 6.82 32.80
N ALA A 116 -2.76 6.69 34.05
CA ALA A 116 -3.57 6.11 35.13
C ALA A 116 -4.81 6.95 35.42
N GLU A 117 -4.64 8.27 35.51
CA GLU A 117 -5.73 9.22 35.74
C GLU A 117 -6.75 9.24 34.59
N LEU A 118 -6.29 9.14 33.34
CA LEU A 118 -7.18 9.22 32.17
C LEU A 118 -7.94 7.92 31.88
N PHE A 119 -7.35 6.75 32.18
CA PHE A 119 -7.83 5.47 31.63
C PHE A 119 -7.90 4.30 32.63
N CYS A 120 -7.38 4.45 33.85
CA CYS A 120 -7.27 3.37 34.83
C CYS A 120 -7.76 3.81 36.22
N ASP A 121 -8.62 4.83 36.30
CA ASP A 121 -9.20 5.36 37.55
C ASP A 121 -8.15 5.68 38.65
N GLY A 122 -6.93 6.04 38.25
CA GLY A 122 -5.82 6.36 39.15
C GLY A 122 -4.98 5.15 39.61
N GLU A 123 -5.28 3.92 39.18
CA GLU A 123 -4.49 2.73 39.53
C GLU A 123 -3.17 2.66 38.74
N LEU A 124 -2.06 3.01 39.40
CA LEU A 124 -0.72 3.02 38.80
C LEU A 124 -0.22 1.63 38.39
N GLU A 125 -0.60 0.56 39.10
CA GLU A 125 -0.19 -0.80 38.73
C GLU A 125 -0.86 -1.25 37.43
N GLU A 126 -2.15 -0.97 37.26
CA GLU A 126 -2.88 -1.30 36.04
C GLU A 126 -2.38 -0.47 34.84
N ALA A 127 -2.08 0.82 35.06
CA ALA A 127 -1.50 1.69 34.04
C ALA A 127 -0.12 1.20 33.59
N ASN A 128 0.76 0.87 34.55
CA ASN A 128 2.06 0.28 34.24
C ASN A 128 1.92 -1.05 33.50
N LEU A 129 0.98 -1.90 33.89
CA LEU A 129 0.70 -3.15 33.21
C LEU A 129 0.23 -2.91 31.78
N LYS A 130 -0.74 -2.01 31.55
CA LYS A 130 -1.27 -1.68 30.21
C LYS A 130 -0.21 -1.03 29.31
N LEU A 131 0.59 -0.11 29.83
CA LEU A 131 1.69 0.54 29.09
C LEU A 131 2.83 -0.44 28.80
N ALA A 132 3.16 -1.33 29.74
CA ALA A 132 4.17 -2.38 29.56
C ALA A 132 3.69 -3.52 28.65
N LEU A 133 2.41 -3.89 28.69
CA LEU A 133 1.78 -4.88 27.81
C LEU A 133 1.49 -4.31 26.41
N SER A 134 1.47 -2.98 26.24
CA SER A 134 1.48 -2.36 24.91
C SER A 134 2.82 -2.54 24.19
N LYS A 135 3.83 -3.07 24.87
CA LYS A 135 4.95 -3.68 24.18
C LYS A 135 4.38 -4.89 23.45
N ASN A 136 4.35 -4.83 22.12
CA ASN A 136 4.09 -5.97 21.25
C ASN A 136 5.22 -7.01 21.41
N ASP A 137 5.51 -7.45 22.64
CA ASP A 137 6.40 -8.54 22.93
C ASP A 137 5.64 -9.80 22.51
N VAL A 138 6.01 -10.29 21.33
CA VAL A 138 5.61 -11.60 20.84
C VAL A 138 5.80 -12.60 21.97
N SER A 139 4.72 -13.31 22.32
CA SER A 139 4.79 -14.32 23.37
C SER A 139 5.83 -15.38 23.01
N ILE A 140 6.68 -15.73 23.99
CA ILE A 140 7.75 -16.71 23.80
C ILE A 140 7.17 -18.06 23.35
N GLU A 141 5.99 -18.42 23.87
CA GLU A 141 5.26 -19.63 23.52
C GLU A 141 4.89 -19.67 22.03
N VAL A 142 4.36 -18.57 21.47
CA VAL A 142 4.02 -18.51 20.05
C VAL A 142 5.29 -18.61 19.21
N LEU A 143 6.37 -17.96 19.60
CA LEU A 143 7.65 -18.05 18.89
C LEU A 143 8.24 -19.46 18.91
N GLN A 144 8.18 -20.16 20.05
CA GLN A 144 8.59 -21.56 20.18
C GLN A 144 7.72 -22.48 19.32
N SER A 145 6.40 -22.25 19.31
CA SER A 145 5.46 -22.98 18.45
C SER A 145 5.79 -22.82 16.97
N VAL A 146 6.10 -21.60 16.53
CA VAL A 146 6.53 -21.31 15.15
C VAL A 146 7.82 -22.06 14.81
N ALA A 147 8.83 -22.02 15.69
CA ALA A 147 10.09 -22.71 15.47
C ALA A 147 9.92 -24.23 15.34
N LEU A 148 9.12 -24.84 16.22
CA LEU A 148 8.81 -26.27 16.16
C LEU A 148 8.10 -26.63 14.84
N LYS A 149 7.10 -25.85 14.44
CA LYS A 149 6.36 -26.07 13.18
C LYS A 149 7.27 -25.94 11.96
N LEU A 150 8.21 -24.98 11.97
CA LEU A 150 9.21 -24.86 10.91
C LEU A 150 10.11 -26.10 10.80
N GLY A 151 10.52 -26.67 11.94
CA GLY A 151 11.25 -27.95 11.98
C GLY A 151 10.45 -29.10 11.36
N ILE A 152 9.18 -29.25 11.75
CA ILE A 152 8.27 -30.27 11.19
C ILE A 152 8.08 -30.07 9.68
N ILE A 153 7.84 -28.83 9.24
CA ILE A 153 7.70 -28.49 7.81
C ILE A 153 8.96 -28.88 7.05
N ALA A 154 10.14 -28.54 7.57
CA ALA A 154 11.41 -28.87 6.93
C ALA A 154 11.57 -30.40 6.77
N THR A 155 11.27 -31.18 7.82
CA THR A 155 11.27 -32.64 7.75
C THR A 155 10.29 -33.16 6.71
N LEU A 156 9.04 -32.67 6.70
CA LEU A 156 8.01 -33.10 5.74
C LEU A 156 8.40 -32.78 4.29
N VAL A 157 9.03 -31.63 4.05
CA VAL A 157 9.56 -31.25 2.73
C VAL A 157 10.68 -32.17 2.29
N VAL A 158 11.60 -32.56 3.19
CA VAL A 158 12.64 -33.56 2.87
C VAL A 158 12.01 -34.90 2.48
N PHE A 159 10.96 -35.34 3.16
CA PHE A 159 10.22 -36.53 2.76
C PHE A 159 9.53 -36.38 1.39
N ILE A 160 9.00 -35.19 1.05
CA ILE A 160 8.42 -34.96 -0.29
C ILE A 160 9.52 -35.14 -1.33
N ILE A 161 10.65 -34.46 -1.13
CA ILE A 161 11.79 -34.54 -2.06
C ILE A 161 12.22 -36.01 -2.23
N ARG A 162 12.36 -36.76 -1.13
CA ARG A 162 12.65 -38.20 -1.19
C ARG A 162 11.62 -38.98 -2.01
N ASN A 163 10.33 -38.78 -1.75
CA ASN A 163 9.25 -39.48 -2.45
C ASN A 163 9.24 -39.15 -3.95
N GLN A 164 9.56 -37.91 -4.32
CA GLN A 164 9.67 -37.48 -5.72
C GLN A 164 10.84 -38.16 -6.46
N PHE A 165 11.96 -38.41 -5.76
CA PHE A 165 13.09 -39.16 -6.31
C PHE A 165 12.85 -40.66 -6.40
N LEU A 166 12.02 -41.22 -5.51
CA LEU A 166 11.69 -42.64 -5.52
C LEU A 166 10.73 -43.01 -6.65
N ASP A 167 9.79 -42.11 -6.98
CA ASP A 167 8.73 -42.37 -7.96
C ASP A 167 8.58 -41.21 -8.95
N PRO A 168 9.43 -41.15 -10.00
CA PRO A 168 9.41 -40.06 -10.97
C PRO A 168 8.13 -40.05 -11.82
N ASP A 169 7.46 -41.18 -12.02
CA ASP A 169 6.28 -41.27 -12.90
C ASP A 169 5.04 -40.59 -12.28
N ILE A 170 4.76 -40.87 -11.00
CA ILE A 170 3.67 -40.22 -10.26
C ILE A 170 3.96 -38.73 -10.07
N SER A 171 5.23 -38.41 -9.80
CA SER A 171 5.72 -37.04 -9.72
C SER A 171 5.50 -36.29 -11.04
N MET A 172 5.83 -36.90 -12.17
CA MET A 172 5.67 -36.32 -13.50
C MET A 172 4.18 -36.13 -13.86
N LEU A 173 3.31 -37.09 -13.50
CA LEU A 173 1.86 -36.95 -13.69
C LEU A 173 1.29 -35.75 -12.92
N PHE A 174 1.73 -35.57 -11.68
CA PHE A 174 1.32 -34.45 -10.83
C PHE A 174 1.92 -33.11 -11.30
N LEU A 175 3.20 -33.09 -11.69
CA LEU A 175 3.88 -31.92 -12.24
C LEU A 175 3.27 -31.46 -13.57
N LEU A 176 2.88 -32.39 -14.45
CA LEU A 176 2.26 -32.03 -15.74
C LEU A 176 0.78 -31.62 -15.61
N GLY A 177 0.20 -31.64 -14.40
CA GLY A 177 -1.21 -31.32 -14.18
C GLY A 177 -2.17 -32.33 -14.80
N GLY A 178 -1.69 -33.56 -15.03
CA GLY A 178 -2.51 -34.67 -15.53
C GLY A 178 -3.48 -35.21 -14.48
N ASP A 179 -3.19 -34.99 -13.19
CA ASP A 179 -4.08 -35.35 -12.09
C ASP A 179 -4.93 -34.13 -11.64
N PRO A 180 -6.28 -34.22 -11.64
CA PRO A 180 -7.17 -33.15 -11.18
C PRO A 180 -6.87 -32.63 -9.76
N SER A 181 -6.37 -33.49 -8.88
CA SER A 181 -6.00 -33.13 -7.51
C SER A 181 -4.86 -32.11 -7.44
N ALA A 182 -4.01 -32.02 -8.47
CA ALA A 182 -2.93 -31.04 -8.54
C ALA A 182 -3.46 -29.59 -8.49
N PHE A 183 -4.62 -29.32 -9.09
CA PHE A 183 -5.26 -28.01 -9.03
C PHE A 183 -5.75 -27.67 -7.62
N VAL A 184 -6.24 -28.66 -6.87
CA VAL A 184 -6.68 -28.49 -5.47
C VAL A 184 -5.49 -28.15 -4.58
N TYR A 185 -4.42 -28.94 -4.66
CA TYR A 185 -3.20 -28.70 -3.88
C TYR A 185 -2.51 -27.39 -4.28
N ALA A 186 -2.51 -27.02 -5.57
CA ALA A 186 -1.98 -25.74 -6.00
C ALA A 186 -2.79 -24.56 -5.47
N ALA A 187 -4.13 -24.63 -5.49
CA ALA A 187 -4.99 -23.58 -4.96
C ALA A 187 -4.79 -23.39 -3.45
N VAL A 188 -4.85 -24.46 -2.67
CA VAL A 188 -4.68 -24.41 -1.21
C VAL A 188 -3.24 -24.01 -0.85
N GLY A 189 -2.24 -24.62 -1.49
CA GLY A 189 -0.83 -24.33 -1.26
C GLY A 189 -0.48 -22.88 -1.57
N ALA A 190 -1.06 -22.31 -2.64
CA ALA A 190 -0.92 -20.90 -2.98
C ALA A 190 -1.44 -19.98 -1.88
N LEU A 191 -2.62 -20.25 -1.31
CA LEU A 191 -3.18 -19.45 -0.21
C LEU A 191 -2.32 -19.54 1.06
N ILE A 192 -1.72 -20.70 1.34
CA ILE A 192 -0.81 -20.90 2.46
C ILE A 192 0.49 -20.11 2.25
N ILE A 193 1.09 -20.20 1.06
CA ILE A 193 2.29 -19.44 0.71
C ILE A 193 2.03 -17.93 0.76
N TYR A 194 0.85 -17.50 0.29
CA TYR A 194 0.42 -16.11 0.42
C TYR A 194 0.38 -15.66 1.88
N ARG A 195 -0.11 -16.51 2.80
CA ARG A 195 -0.12 -16.24 4.25
C ARG A 195 1.29 -16.07 4.82
N TRP A 196 2.26 -16.89 4.37
CA TRP A 196 3.67 -16.73 4.73
C TRP A 196 4.25 -15.40 4.26
N PHE A 197 4.03 -15.02 3.00
CA PHE A 197 4.49 -13.72 2.49
C PHE A 197 3.82 -12.54 3.18
N TRP A 198 2.55 -12.68 3.58
CA TRP A 198 1.88 -11.68 4.40
C TRP A 198 2.52 -11.54 5.79
N GLY A 199 2.83 -12.66 6.45
CA GLY A 199 3.57 -12.67 7.71
C GLY A 199 4.95 -12.03 7.59
N PHE A 200 5.66 -12.30 6.49
CA PHE A 200 6.92 -11.65 6.15
C PHE A 200 6.79 -10.14 5.97
N ALA A 201 5.74 -9.68 5.28
CA ALA A 201 5.49 -8.26 5.09
C ALA A 201 5.24 -7.54 6.43
N VAL A 202 4.36 -8.09 7.28
CA VAL A 202 4.08 -7.52 8.61
C VAL A 202 5.33 -7.55 9.50
N TYR A 203 6.09 -8.64 9.50
CA TYR A 203 7.36 -8.73 10.22
C TYR A 203 8.34 -7.62 9.81
N MET A 204 8.49 -7.39 8.50
CA MET A 204 9.36 -6.34 7.98
C MET A 204 8.89 -4.95 8.42
N TRP A 205 7.58 -4.66 8.32
CA TRP A 205 7.02 -3.38 8.76
C TRP A 205 7.22 -3.15 10.26
N ASP A 206 6.93 -4.15 11.10
CA ASP A 206 7.10 -4.05 12.55
C ASP A 206 8.57 -3.85 12.95
N LYS A 207 9.50 -4.60 12.35
CA LYS A 207 10.94 -4.46 12.64
C LYS A 207 11.51 -3.13 12.19
N ALA A 208 11.01 -2.58 11.09
CA ALA A 208 11.39 -1.26 10.60
C ALA A 208 10.66 -0.11 11.33
N GLY A 209 9.64 -0.40 12.13
CA GLY A 209 8.81 0.63 12.78
C GLY A 209 7.95 1.42 11.80
N VAL A 210 7.49 0.76 10.73
CA VAL A 210 6.54 1.33 9.76
C VAL A 210 5.12 1.19 10.30
N ASP A 211 4.45 2.32 10.54
CA ASP A 211 3.04 2.31 11.00
C ASP A 211 2.09 2.03 9.82
N TYR A 212 1.96 0.77 9.46
CA TYR A 212 1.12 0.33 8.35
C TYR A 212 -0.38 0.53 8.62
N ILE A 213 -0.80 0.54 9.90
CA ILE A 213 -2.19 0.79 10.30
C ILE A 213 -2.58 2.21 9.92
N LEU A 214 -1.71 3.18 10.23
CA LEU A 214 -1.88 4.57 9.86
C LEU A 214 -1.90 4.76 8.35
N VAL A 215 -0.88 4.22 7.65
CA VAL A 215 -0.71 4.40 6.20
C VAL A 215 -1.87 3.81 5.40
N LEU A 216 -2.38 2.65 5.82
CA LEU A 216 -3.55 2.03 5.19
C LEU A 216 -4.87 2.57 5.75
N SER A 217 -4.82 3.50 6.70
CA SER A 217 -6.00 4.05 7.38
C SER A 217 -6.93 2.93 7.88
N LEU A 218 -6.33 1.91 8.50
CA LEU A 218 -7.03 0.81 9.15
C LEU A 218 -7.52 1.26 10.52
N ASP A 219 -8.59 0.63 11.01
CA ASP A 219 -9.16 0.97 12.31
C ASP A 219 -8.20 0.53 13.44
N PRO A 220 -7.63 1.48 14.20
CA PRO A 220 -6.64 1.20 15.22
C PRO A 220 -7.24 0.59 16.49
N ASN A 221 -8.57 0.64 16.64
CA ASN A 221 -9.27 0.08 17.80
C ASN A 221 -9.42 -1.44 17.72
N LYS A 222 -8.99 -2.03 16.61
CA LYS A 222 -9.17 -3.45 16.33
C LYS A 222 -7.85 -4.16 16.50
N HIS A 223 -7.91 -5.31 17.16
CA HIS A 223 -6.74 -6.15 17.37
C HIS A 223 -6.22 -6.65 16.02
N MET A 224 -5.04 -6.17 15.61
CA MET A 224 -4.33 -6.67 14.44
C MET A 224 -3.44 -7.84 14.88
N PRO A 225 -3.44 -8.97 14.17
CA PRO A 225 -2.61 -10.12 14.53
C PRO A 225 -1.14 -9.74 14.42
N THR A 226 -0.32 -10.20 15.37
CA THR A 226 1.13 -10.00 15.30
C THR A 226 1.72 -10.85 14.17
N TYR A 227 2.93 -10.50 13.69
CA TYR A 227 3.61 -11.33 12.68
C TYR A 227 3.81 -12.78 13.16
N ALA A 228 3.97 -13.00 14.46
CA ALA A 228 4.17 -14.33 15.04
C ALA A 228 2.88 -15.16 15.02
N ASP A 229 1.72 -14.53 15.26
CA ASP A 229 0.42 -15.19 15.13
C ASP A 229 0.17 -15.61 13.68
N ILE A 230 0.49 -14.73 12.72
CA ILE A 230 0.36 -15.02 11.29
C ILE A 230 1.26 -16.19 10.90
N TYR A 231 2.51 -16.24 11.37
CA TYR A 231 3.40 -17.37 11.10
C TYR A 231 2.96 -18.66 11.80
N SER A 232 2.42 -18.57 13.02
CA SER A 232 1.92 -19.73 13.75
C SER A 232 0.72 -20.36 13.02
N ASP A 233 -0.18 -19.52 12.51
CA ASP A 233 -1.33 -19.89 11.69
C ASP A 233 -0.90 -20.49 10.34
N ALA A 234 0.01 -19.82 9.62
CA ALA A 234 0.58 -20.31 8.37
C ALA A 234 1.29 -21.66 8.56
N GLY A 235 2.07 -21.81 9.64
CA GLY A 235 2.75 -23.05 9.98
C GLY A 235 1.80 -24.20 10.26
N THR A 236 0.71 -23.96 11.01
CA THR A 236 -0.32 -25.00 11.23
C THR A 236 -0.97 -25.44 9.92
N LEU A 237 -1.32 -24.49 9.05
CA LEU A 237 -1.88 -24.81 7.73
C LEU A 237 -0.88 -25.57 6.84
N SER A 238 0.40 -25.18 6.85
CA SER A 238 1.46 -25.88 6.12
C SER A 238 1.65 -27.32 6.60
N VAL A 239 1.67 -27.56 7.92
CA VAL A 239 1.79 -28.93 8.46
C VAL A 239 0.61 -29.79 8.02
N LEU A 240 -0.63 -29.29 8.16
CA LEU A 240 -1.82 -30.01 7.72
C LEU A 240 -1.81 -30.30 6.20
N PHE A 241 -1.44 -29.30 5.40
CA PHE A 241 -1.29 -29.44 3.96
C PHE A 241 -0.25 -30.51 3.59
N LEU A 242 0.94 -30.46 4.18
CA LEU A 242 2.04 -31.36 3.86
C LEU A 242 1.76 -32.79 4.32
N ILE A 243 1.16 -32.99 5.49
CA ILE A 243 0.73 -34.34 5.93
C ILE A 243 -0.32 -34.90 4.98
N ASN A 244 -1.34 -34.10 4.64
CA ASN A 244 -2.39 -34.52 3.71
C ASN A 244 -1.83 -34.88 2.34
N PHE A 245 -0.95 -34.02 1.78
CA PHE A 245 -0.28 -34.26 0.51
C PHE A 245 0.57 -35.53 0.52
N GLN A 246 1.29 -35.78 1.61
CA GLN A 246 2.13 -36.98 1.73
C GLN A 246 1.32 -38.27 1.85
N ILE A 247 0.23 -38.26 2.61
CA ILE A 247 -0.69 -39.41 2.69
C ILE A 247 -1.32 -39.66 1.32
N PHE A 248 -1.76 -38.60 0.64
CA PHE A 248 -2.30 -38.71 -0.71
C PHE A 248 -1.28 -39.33 -1.68
N HIS A 249 -0.05 -38.82 -1.71
CA HIS A 249 1.01 -39.35 -2.55
C HIS A 249 1.33 -40.82 -2.24
N LEU A 250 1.37 -41.18 -0.95
CA LEU A 250 1.59 -42.57 -0.51
C LEU A 250 0.48 -43.50 -0.98
N LEU A 251 -0.78 -43.10 -0.84
CA LEU A 251 -1.92 -43.89 -1.30
C LEU A 251 -1.91 -44.04 -2.82
N ARG A 252 -1.59 -42.99 -3.57
CA ARG A 252 -1.44 -43.04 -5.03
C ARG A 252 -0.31 -43.95 -5.48
N TYR A 253 0.80 -43.98 -4.72
CA TYR A 253 1.91 -44.90 -4.97
C TYR A 253 1.47 -46.36 -4.90
N TYR A 254 0.79 -46.77 -3.82
CA TYR A 254 0.30 -48.13 -3.69
C TYR A 254 -0.82 -48.48 -4.67
N HIS A 255 -1.69 -47.51 -4.99
CA HIS A 255 -2.74 -47.70 -5.99
C HIS A 255 -2.19 -48.07 -7.37
N THR A 256 -1.12 -47.40 -7.80
CA THR A 256 -0.54 -47.59 -9.14
C THR A 256 0.21 -48.91 -9.25
N ARG A 257 0.84 -49.35 -8.15
CA ARG A 257 1.71 -50.52 -8.18
C ARG A 257 0.96 -51.85 -8.03
N GLN A 258 -0.23 -51.84 -7.38
CA GLN A 258 -1.09 -53.01 -7.11
C GLN A 258 -0.32 -54.30 -6.75
N SER A 259 0.81 -54.18 -6.06
CA SER A 259 1.69 -55.31 -5.74
C SER A 259 2.28 -55.11 -4.35
N GLY A 260 1.94 -55.99 -3.43
CA GLY A 260 2.53 -56.05 -2.10
C GLY A 260 1.81 -57.08 -1.24
N GLU A 261 2.47 -57.54 -0.19
CA GLU A 261 1.90 -58.49 0.78
C GLU A 261 1.76 -57.80 2.15
N GLY A 262 0.72 -58.16 2.91
CA GLY A 262 0.54 -57.72 4.30
C GLY A 262 0.03 -56.29 4.43
N LEU A 263 0.86 -55.38 4.98
CA LEU A 263 0.48 -53.97 5.19
C LEU A 263 0.15 -53.24 3.88
N ALA A 264 0.67 -53.71 2.75
CA ALA A 264 0.36 -53.16 1.43
C ALA A 264 -1.11 -53.35 1.02
N ASP A 265 -1.76 -54.45 1.40
CA ASP A 265 -3.18 -54.71 1.08
C ASP A 265 -4.10 -53.67 1.73
N VAL A 266 -3.77 -53.27 2.96
CA VAL A 266 -4.49 -52.21 3.67
C VAL A 266 -4.34 -50.87 2.95
N PHE A 267 -3.14 -50.54 2.46
CA PHE A 267 -2.92 -49.31 1.70
C PHE A 267 -3.59 -49.33 0.33
N ILE A 268 -3.65 -50.48 -0.34
CA ILE A 268 -4.37 -50.64 -1.61
C ILE A 268 -5.86 -50.38 -1.38
N TYR A 269 -6.47 -50.98 -0.35
CA TYR A 269 -7.86 -50.72 0.02
C TYR A 269 -8.12 -49.24 0.36
N LEU A 270 -7.26 -48.62 1.18
CA LEU A 270 -7.38 -47.20 1.51
C LEU A 270 -7.16 -46.28 0.30
N SER A 271 -6.42 -46.75 -0.72
CA SER A 271 -6.08 -45.94 -1.88
C SER A 271 -7.27 -45.58 -2.76
N GLU A 272 -8.33 -46.38 -2.74
CA GLU A 272 -9.61 -46.09 -3.41
C GLU A 272 -10.22 -44.77 -2.90
N TYR A 273 -9.95 -44.41 -1.65
CA TYR A 273 -10.42 -43.20 -1.00
C TYR A 273 -9.42 -42.04 -1.04
N ALA A 274 -8.28 -42.18 -1.74
CA ALA A 274 -7.23 -41.16 -1.77
C ALA A 274 -7.76 -39.78 -2.22
N TYR A 275 -8.66 -39.76 -3.20
CA TYR A 275 -9.23 -38.52 -3.75
C TYR A 275 -10.20 -37.77 -2.82
N ALA A 276 -10.60 -38.38 -1.68
CA ALA A 276 -11.32 -37.68 -0.62
C ALA A 276 -10.40 -36.81 0.26
N LEU A 277 -9.08 -37.07 0.28
CA LEU A 277 -8.13 -36.31 1.10
C LEU A 277 -8.01 -34.83 0.70
N PRO A 278 -7.89 -34.46 -0.59
CA PRO A 278 -7.95 -33.07 -1.02
C PRO A 278 -9.27 -32.38 -0.64
N VAL A 279 -10.40 -33.11 -0.66
CA VAL A 279 -11.72 -32.59 -0.25
C VAL A 279 -11.70 -32.21 1.24
N ALA A 280 -11.21 -33.11 2.09
CA ALA A 280 -11.11 -32.86 3.53
C ALA A 280 -10.20 -31.67 3.85
N LEU A 281 -9.11 -31.51 3.09
CA LEU A 281 -8.20 -30.36 3.20
C LEU A 281 -8.90 -29.04 2.83
N VAL A 282 -9.67 -29.03 1.74
CA VAL A 282 -10.46 -27.85 1.33
C VAL A 282 -11.55 -27.54 2.36
N ALA A 283 -12.28 -28.55 2.84
CA ALA A 283 -13.30 -28.35 3.87
C ALA A 283 -12.71 -27.77 5.16
N GLY A 284 -11.57 -28.31 5.63
CA GLY A 284 -10.89 -27.81 6.83
C GLY A 284 -10.33 -26.40 6.66
N THR A 285 -9.77 -26.07 5.49
CA THR A 285 -9.27 -24.72 5.20
C THR A 285 -10.41 -23.70 5.07
N LEU A 286 -11.51 -24.05 4.40
CA LEU A 286 -12.71 -23.22 4.32
C LEU A 286 -13.36 -23.03 5.69
N MET A 287 -13.49 -24.08 6.50
CA MET A 287 -14.00 -23.98 7.87
C MET A 287 -13.15 -22.99 8.69
N ARG A 288 -11.82 -23.06 8.59
CA ARG A 288 -10.93 -22.12 9.28
C ARG A 288 -11.12 -20.67 8.79
N VAL A 289 -11.28 -20.48 7.47
CA VAL A 289 -11.56 -19.16 6.88
C VAL A 289 -12.91 -18.62 7.36
N VAL A 290 -13.95 -19.46 7.40
CA VAL A 290 -15.28 -19.08 7.90
C VAL A 290 -15.24 -18.76 9.40
N CYS A 291 -14.56 -19.56 10.21
CA CYS A 291 -14.36 -19.26 11.62
C CYS A 291 -13.61 -17.93 11.82
N SER A 292 -12.60 -17.64 10.99
CA SER A 292 -11.91 -16.34 10.99
C SER A 292 -12.79 -15.20 10.49
N TYR A 293 -13.71 -15.46 9.56
CA TYR A 293 -14.68 -14.49 9.03
C TYR A 293 -15.71 -14.07 10.08
N VAL A 294 -16.15 -15.00 10.92
CA VAL A 294 -17.11 -14.75 12.01
C VAL A 294 -16.49 -13.98 13.17
N GLN A 295 -15.15 -13.98 13.29
CA GLN A 295 -14.46 -13.23 14.35
C GLN A 295 -14.50 -11.71 14.09
N PRO A 296 -14.94 -10.89 15.08
CA PRO A 296 -14.97 -9.42 15.00
C PRO A 296 -13.59 -8.74 14.81
N THR A 297 -12.50 -9.50 14.76
CA THR A 297 -11.12 -9.04 14.57
C THR A 297 -10.69 -8.98 13.09
N SER A 298 -11.51 -9.46 12.15
CA SER A 298 -11.16 -9.52 10.72
C SER A 298 -11.35 -8.18 9.96
N TYR A 299 -10.69 -7.12 10.44
CA TYR A 299 -10.74 -5.78 9.84
C TYR A 299 -9.40 -5.30 9.28
N GLY A 300 -8.56 -6.23 8.85
CA GLY A 300 -7.35 -5.94 8.08
C GLY A 300 -7.64 -5.58 6.62
N VAL A 301 -6.59 -5.62 5.79
CA VAL A 301 -6.66 -5.36 4.33
C VAL A 301 -7.65 -6.28 3.59
N PHE A 302 -7.97 -7.45 4.15
CA PHE A 302 -8.91 -8.43 3.59
C PHE A 302 -10.31 -8.40 4.22
N SER A 303 -10.66 -7.30 4.88
CA SER A 303 -11.98 -7.16 5.49
C SER A 303 -13.10 -7.12 4.45
N THR A 304 -14.29 -7.59 4.85
CA THR A 304 -15.53 -7.48 4.07
C THR A 304 -15.85 -6.05 3.68
N TYR A 305 -15.52 -5.11 4.57
CA TYR A 305 -15.60 -3.68 4.29
C TYR A 305 -14.79 -3.30 3.04
N ILE A 306 -13.52 -3.68 2.96
CA ILE A 306 -12.66 -3.39 1.80
C ILE A 306 -13.15 -4.13 0.56
N ALA A 307 -13.53 -5.40 0.67
CA ALA A 307 -14.08 -6.17 -0.45
C ALA A 307 -15.33 -5.49 -1.05
N SER A 308 -16.26 -5.02 -0.21
CA SER A 308 -17.46 -4.29 -0.65
C SER A 308 -17.13 -2.95 -1.31
N ARG A 309 -16.01 -2.32 -0.94
CA ARG A 309 -15.54 -1.08 -1.57
C ARG A 309 -14.93 -1.35 -2.93
N LEU A 310 -14.14 -2.43 -3.07
CA LEU A 310 -13.59 -2.86 -4.35
C LEU A 310 -14.69 -3.12 -5.39
N ALA A 311 -15.80 -3.75 -4.97
CA ALA A 311 -16.96 -3.97 -5.84
C ALA A 311 -17.64 -2.66 -6.30
N ARG A 312 -17.59 -1.61 -5.48
CA ARG A 312 -18.20 -0.29 -5.75
C ARG A 312 -17.19 0.76 -6.22
N THR A 313 -16.03 0.32 -6.71
CA THR A 313 -14.90 1.16 -7.15
C THR A 313 -15.28 2.41 -7.97
N PRO A 314 -16.18 2.33 -8.98
CA PRO A 314 -16.46 3.50 -9.82
C PRO A 314 -17.16 4.64 -9.07
N PHE A 315 -17.83 4.34 -7.95
CA PHE A 315 -18.74 5.26 -7.27
C PHE A 315 -18.15 5.84 -5.97
N MET A 316 -17.01 5.33 -5.52
CA MET A 316 -16.42 5.70 -4.23
C MET A 316 -15.07 6.41 -4.43
N LYS A 317 -14.71 7.31 -3.49
CA LYS A 317 -13.36 7.88 -3.41
C LYS A 317 -12.36 6.73 -3.12
N VAL A 318 -11.26 6.70 -3.87
CA VAL A 318 -10.26 5.61 -3.82
C VAL A 318 -9.12 5.98 -2.86
N PHE A 319 -8.90 5.13 -1.85
CA PHE A 319 -7.85 5.30 -0.85
C PHE A 319 -6.65 4.36 -1.15
N LEU A 320 -5.48 4.60 -0.54
CA LEU A 320 -4.32 3.71 -0.69
C LEU A 320 -4.66 2.24 -0.37
N ARG A 321 -5.43 1.98 0.70
CA ARG A 321 -5.87 0.62 1.07
C ARG A 321 -6.66 -0.08 -0.04
N ASP A 322 -7.47 0.67 -0.77
CA ASP A 322 -8.30 0.12 -1.85
C ASP A 322 -7.40 -0.28 -3.03
N ASN A 323 -6.40 0.55 -3.36
CA ASN A 323 -5.38 0.23 -4.36
C ASN A 323 -4.50 -0.95 -3.95
N PHE A 324 -4.11 -1.00 -2.67
CA PHE A 324 -3.26 -2.05 -2.12
C PHE A 324 -3.95 -3.41 -2.16
N ALA A 325 -5.21 -3.49 -1.70
CA ALA A 325 -6.02 -4.70 -1.76
C ALA A 325 -6.30 -5.16 -3.20
N ALA A 326 -6.63 -4.24 -4.12
CA ALA A 326 -6.86 -4.58 -5.51
C ALA A 326 -5.57 -5.07 -6.22
N ASN A 327 -4.41 -4.56 -5.85
CA ASN A 327 -3.12 -5.04 -6.36
C ASN A 327 -2.82 -6.47 -5.90
N ILE A 328 -3.13 -6.81 -4.65
CA ILE A 328 -3.06 -8.19 -4.18
C ILE A 328 -4.01 -9.08 -4.98
N LEU A 329 -5.27 -8.65 -5.18
CA LEU A 329 -6.26 -9.39 -5.94
C LEU A 329 -5.80 -9.68 -7.38
N SER A 330 -5.07 -8.75 -8.01
CA SER A 330 -4.51 -8.94 -9.36
C SER A 330 -3.47 -10.06 -9.47
N SER A 331 -2.82 -10.41 -8.36
CA SER A 331 -1.85 -11.52 -8.30
C SER A 331 -2.49 -12.87 -8.01
N LEU A 332 -3.78 -12.90 -7.65
CA LEU A 332 -4.53 -14.13 -7.38
C LEU A 332 -5.21 -14.72 -8.62
N THR A 333 -5.03 -14.14 -9.81
CA THR A 333 -5.66 -14.62 -11.07
C THR A 333 -5.39 -16.10 -11.37
N LYS A 334 -4.16 -16.58 -11.14
CA LYS A 334 -3.82 -18.01 -11.27
C LYS A 334 -4.44 -18.86 -10.16
N VAL A 335 -4.57 -18.31 -8.95
CA VAL A 335 -5.26 -18.99 -7.83
C VAL A 335 -6.74 -19.16 -8.15
N TRP A 336 -7.40 -18.12 -8.69
CA TRP A 336 -8.79 -18.19 -9.12
C TRP A 336 -9.02 -19.26 -10.17
N ALA A 337 -8.09 -19.43 -11.11
CA ALA A 337 -8.13 -20.52 -12.08
C ALA A 337 -8.09 -21.88 -11.40
N ALA A 338 -7.10 -22.11 -10.52
CA ALA A 338 -6.96 -23.37 -9.79
C ALA A 338 -8.19 -23.66 -8.89
N MET A 339 -8.74 -22.64 -8.24
CA MET A 339 -9.97 -22.74 -7.44
C MET A 339 -11.18 -23.08 -8.31
N LEU A 340 -11.32 -22.49 -9.49
CA LEU A 340 -12.42 -22.79 -10.42
C LEU A 340 -12.35 -24.25 -10.91
N TYR A 341 -11.16 -24.73 -11.29
CA TYR A 341 -10.96 -26.12 -11.68
C TYR A 341 -11.19 -27.09 -10.51
N SER A 342 -10.77 -26.71 -9.30
CA SER A 342 -11.07 -27.46 -8.07
C SER A 342 -12.58 -27.53 -7.80
N GLY A 343 -13.29 -26.41 -7.96
CA GLY A 343 -14.74 -26.34 -7.82
C GLY A 343 -15.47 -27.20 -8.85
N CYS A 344 -15.01 -27.18 -10.10
CA CYS A 344 -15.54 -28.05 -11.15
C CYS A 344 -15.30 -29.53 -10.83
N TYR A 345 -14.10 -29.87 -10.36
CA TYR A 345 -13.75 -31.23 -9.92
C TYR A 345 -14.67 -31.77 -8.81
N PHE A 346 -15.04 -30.93 -7.84
CA PHE A 346 -16.01 -31.30 -6.81
C PHE A 346 -17.45 -31.34 -7.34
N GLY A 347 -17.83 -30.37 -8.18
CA GLY A 347 -19.19 -30.22 -8.70
C GLY A 347 -19.61 -31.33 -9.67
N THR A 348 -18.68 -31.86 -10.48
CA THR A 348 -18.96 -32.97 -11.40
C THR A 348 -18.93 -34.33 -10.70
N GLY A 349 -18.50 -34.41 -9.44
CA GLY A 349 -18.28 -35.69 -8.75
C GLY A 349 -17.12 -36.50 -9.33
N ALA A 350 -16.25 -35.90 -10.16
CA ALA A 350 -15.12 -36.61 -10.76
C ALA A 350 -14.21 -37.29 -9.71
N PHE A 351 -14.13 -36.72 -8.50
CA PHE A 351 -13.41 -37.31 -7.38
C PHE A 351 -14.01 -38.62 -6.83
N LEU A 352 -15.31 -38.87 -7.03
CA LEU A 352 -16.00 -40.10 -6.65
C LEU A 352 -15.79 -41.22 -7.68
N HIS A 353 -15.61 -40.86 -8.95
CA HIS A 353 -15.33 -41.80 -10.03
C HIS A 353 -13.82 -42.07 -10.20
N ALA A 354 -12.97 -41.32 -9.50
CA ALA A 354 -11.52 -41.49 -9.47
C ALA A 354 -11.04 -42.72 -8.65
N VAL A 355 -11.96 -43.57 -8.16
CA VAL A 355 -11.66 -44.89 -7.58
C VAL A 355 -10.88 -45.77 -8.58
N ASN A 356 -11.07 -45.55 -9.89
CA ASN A 356 -10.18 -46.03 -10.94
C ASN A 356 -9.68 -44.82 -11.77
N PRO A 357 -8.43 -44.37 -11.60
CA PRO A 357 -7.84 -43.24 -12.33
C PRO A 357 -7.75 -43.49 -13.85
N ASP A 358 -7.81 -44.76 -14.27
CA ASP A 358 -7.83 -45.19 -15.66
C ASP A 358 -9.25 -45.38 -16.21
N SER A 359 -10.29 -45.12 -15.41
CA SER A 359 -11.66 -45.12 -15.93
C SER A 359 -11.82 -43.94 -16.89
N ALA A 360 -12.10 -44.26 -18.15
CA ALA A 360 -12.36 -43.27 -19.19
C ALA A 360 -13.48 -42.28 -18.78
N GLU A 361 -14.38 -42.70 -17.89
CA GLU A 361 -15.51 -41.91 -17.39
C GLU A 361 -15.08 -40.77 -16.44
N GLY A 362 -14.21 -41.02 -15.46
CA GLY A 362 -13.71 -39.97 -14.56
C GLY A 362 -12.84 -38.93 -15.28
N ALA A 363 -11.98 -39.40 -16.19
CA ALA A 363 -11.18 -38.53 -17.05
C ALA A 363 -12.07 -37.70 -18.01
N ALA A 364 -13.12 -38.31 -18.58
CA ALA A 364 -14.09 -37.60 -19.42
C ALA A 364 -14.88 -36.55 -18.64
N LEU A 365 -15.31 -36.85 -17.40
CA LEU A 365 -16.01 -35.90 -16.52
C LEU A 365 -15.13 -34.70 -16.15
N PHE A 366 -13.84 -34.91 -15.88
CA PHE A 366 -12.92 -33.79 -15.64
C PHE A 366 -12.56 -33.04 -16.94
N ALA A 367 -12.44 -33.73 -18.07
CA ALA A 367 -12.21 -33.09 -19.37
C ALA A 367 -13.34 -32.11 -19.75
N GLN A 368 -14.59 -32.38 -19.30
CA GLN A 368 -15.70 -31.43 -19.44
C GLN A 368 -15.43 -30.08 -18.75
N CYS A 369 -14.66 -30.05 -17.66
CA CYS A 369 -14.25 -28.80 -17.00
C CYS A 369 -13.35 -27.93 -17.89
N GLY A 370 -12.54 -28.55 -18.76
CA GLY A 370 -11.69 -27.84 -19.72
C GLY A 370 -12.43 -27.37 -20.97
N THR A 371 -13.45 -28.13 -21.40
CA THR A 371 -14.17 -27.90 -22.67
C THR A 371 -15.46 -27.11 -22.50
N SER A 372 -16.04 -27.04 -21.30
CA SER A 372 -17.25 -26.24 -21.02
C SER A 372 -17.04 -24.76 -21.34
N LYS A 373 -17.97 -24.22 -22.13
CA LYS A 373 -18.00 -22.80 -22.49
C LYS A 373 -18.23 -21.93 -21.26
N GLU A 374 -19.07 -22.38 -20.33
CA GLU A 374 -19.42 -21.70 -19.09
C GLU A 374 -18.19 -21.56 -18.18
N VAL A 375 -17.42 -22.64 -18.01
CA VAL A 375 -16.18 -22.61 -17.22
C VAL A 375 -15.15 -21.70 -17.86
N ARG A 376 -14.99 -21.75 -19.19
CA ARG A 376 -14.06 -20.87 -19.92
C ARG A 376 -14.43 -19.39 -19.81
N MET A 377 -15.72 -19.05 -19.93
CA MET A 377 -16.20 -17.67 -19.77
C MET A 377 -16.06 -17.18 -18.33
N THR A 378 -16.32 -18.05 -17.35
CA THR A 378 -16.13 -17.75 -15.93
C THR A 378 -14.64 -17.51 -15.62
N LEU A 379 -13.76 -18.35 -16.16
CA LEU A 379 -12.32 -18.19 -16.03
C LEU A 379 -11.84 -16.87 -16.64
N LEU A 380 -12.35 -16.51 -17.82
CA LEU A 380 -12.07 -15.22 -18.45
C LEU A 380 -12.48 -14.07 -17.53
N ALA A 381 -13.69 -14.10 -16.99
CA ALA A 381 -14.17 -13.08 -16.06
C ALA A 381 -13.28 -12.97 -14.82
N LEU A 382 -12.90 -14.10 -14.20
CA LEU A 382 -12.03 -14.13 -13.01
C LEU A 382 -10.60 -13.63 -13.29
N LYS A 383 -10.08 -13.85 -14.51
CA LYS A 383 -8.78 -13.32 -14.93
C LYS A 383 -8.80 -11.81 -15.19
N LEU A 384 -9.89 -11.29 -15.77
CA LEU A 384 -10.01 -9.88 -16.14
C LEU A 384 -10.43 -8.99 -14.98
N LEU A 385 -11.34 -9.47 -14.12
CA LEU A 385 -11.97 -8.68 -13.07
C LEU A 385 -10.99 -7.90 -12.18
N PRO A 386 -9.88 -8.47 -11.67
CA PRO A 386 -8.94 -7.71 -10.82
C PRO A 386 -8.30 -6.52 -11.55
N SER A 387 -7.90 -6.73 -12.80
CA SER A 387 -7.28 -5.69 -13.63
C SER A 387 -8.33 -4.65 -14.08
N CYS A 388 -9.58 -5.05 -14.30
CA CYS A 388 -10.71 -4.13 -14.54
C CYS A 388 -10.94 -3.21 -13.34
N ILE A 389 -10.96 -3.77 -12.11
CA ILE A 389 -11.10 -2.98 -10.88
C ILE A 389 -9.97 -1.95 -10.79
N ARG A 390 -8.72 -2.36 -11.02
CA ARG A 390 -7.56 -1.44 -10.99
C ARG A 390 -7.63 -0.37 -12.07
N PHE A 391 -8.03 -0.72 -13.29
CA PHE A 391 -8.22 0.22 -14.38
C PHE A 391 -9.27 1.29 -14.02
N LEU A 392 -10.42 0.86 -13.51
CA LEU A 392 -11.50 1.77 -13.07
C LEU A 392 -11.07 2.64 -11.87
N GLN A 393 -10.29 2.09 -10.92
CA GLN A 393 -9.69 2.90 -9.83
C GLN A 393 -8.80 4.01 -10.40
N CYS A 394 -7.94 3.70 -11.36
CA CYS A 394 -7.04 4.68 -11.96
C CYS A 394 -7.80 5.78 -12.71
N LEU A 395 -8.85 5.42 -13.47
CA LEU A 395 -9.72 6.40 -14.13
C LEU A 395 -10.47 7.28 -13.12
N ARG A 396 -10.95 6.69 -12.02
CA ARG A 396 -11.63 7.42 -10.96
C ARG A 396 -10.71 8.45 -10.29
N GLN A 397 -9.48 8.05 -10.00
CA GLN A 397 -8.46 8.93 -9.42
C GLN A 397 -8.04 10.05 -10.38
N ARG A 398 -7.89 9.75 -11.68
CA ARG A 398 -7.68 10.77 -12.72
C ARG A 398 -8.82 11.80 -12.71
N ARG A 399 -10.07 11.34 -12.65
CA ARG A 399 -11.24 12.23 -12.60
C ARG A 399 -11.23 13.11 -11.35
N ASP A 400 -10.98 12.53 -10.18
CA ASP A 400 -10.90 13.28 -8.91
C ASP A 400 -9.81 14.35 -8.96
N PHE A 401 -8.64 14.00 -9.49
CA PHE A 401 -7.54 14.94 -9.66
C PHE A 401 -7.93 16.13 -10.55
N LEU A 402 -8.51 15.87 -11.72
CA LEU A 402 -8.93 16.93 -12.65
C LEU A 402 -10.01 17.85 -12.05
N ILE A 403 -10.96 17.30 -11.28
CA ILE A 403 -11.98 18.10 -10.59
C ILE A 403 -11.35 19.02 -9.54
N LEU A 404 -10.40 18.50 -8.75
CA LEU A 404 -9.65 19.29 -7.77
C LEU A 404 -8.79 20.37 -8.42
N SER A 405 -8.17 20.08 -9.57
CA SER A 405 -7.39 21.07 -10.33
C SER A 405 -8.27 22.15 -10.96
N ALA A 406 -9.50 21.83 -11.36
CA ALA A 406 -10.43 22.79 -11.92
C ALA A 406 -11.07 23.71 -10.87
N ASN A 407 -11.29 23.19 -9.64
CA ASN A 407 -11.88 23.92 -8.53
C ASN A 407 -10.97 23.84 -7.29
N PRO A 408 -9.87 24.60 -7.24
CA PRO A 408 -8.97 24.59 -6.09
C PRO A 408 -9.72 25.08 -4.83
N PRO A 409 -9.68 24.35 -3.72
CA PRO A 409 -10.38 24.76 -2.50
C PRO A 409 -9.80 26.06 -1.93
N THR A 410 -10.66 27.03 -1.61
CA THR A 410 -10.30 28.21 -0.83
C THR A 410 -9.68 27.79 0.51
N THR A 411 -8.62 28.49 0.92
CA THR A 411 -7.56 28.15 1.89
C THR A 411 -7.93 27.40 3.18
N ALA A 412 -9.19 27.43 3.65
CA ALA A 412 -9.63 26.64 4.81
C ALA A 412 -10.01 25.17 4.49
N SER A 413 -10.40 24.87 3.25
CA SER A 413 -10.78 23.51 2.82
C SER A 413 -9.63 22.73 2.15
N ALA A 414 -8.53 23.40 1.81
CA ALA A 414 -7.33 22.80 1.22
C ALA A 414 -6.65 21.79 2.16
N VAL A 415 -6.67 22.06 3.48
CA VAL A 415 -6.09 21.19 4.52
C VAL A 415 -6.90 19.90 4.71
N VAL A 416 -8.20 19.91 4.40
CA VAL A 416 -9.10 18.75 4.58
C VAL A 416 -9.32 17.97 3.27
N ALA A 417 -9.26 18.64 2.11
CA ALA A 417 -9.51 18.00 0.80
C ALA A 417 -8.37 17.07 0.34
N VAL A 418 -7.15 17.30 0.82
CA VAL A 418 -5.95 16.54 0.43
C VAL A 418 -5.65 15.42 1.44
N SER A 419 -6.49 14.38 1.43
CA SER A 419 -6.18 13.09 2.06
C SER A 419 -7.01 11.95 1.47
N PRO A 420 -6.53 10.70 1.31
CA PRO A 420 -5.17 10.19 1.16
C PRO A 420 -5.03 9.60 -0.26
N ALA A 421 -4.92 10.48 -1.26
CA ALA A 421 -4.29 10.08 -2.51
C ALA A 421 -2.79 10.13 -2.23
N VAL A 422 -2.14 8.96 -2.25
CA VAL A 422 -0.69 8.87 -2.12
C VAL A 422 -0.11 9.38 -3.42
N ASP A 423 0.07 10.70 -3.45
CA ASP A 423 0.59 11.42 -4.59
C ASP A 423 2.12 11.38 -4.59
N TYR A 424 2.69 11.05 -5.74
CA TYR A 424 4.08 10.62 -5.85
C TYR A 424 5.07 11.75 -6.09
N SER A 425 4.61 12.97 -6.40
CA SER A 425 5.52 13.97 -6.97
C SER A 425 4.97 15.39 -7.00
N LEU A 426 4.02 15.76 -6.12
CA LEU A 426 3.56 17.16 -6.07
C LEU A 426 4.54 18.09 -5.32
N GLU A 427 5.52 17.53 -4.61
CA GLU A 427 6.48 18.29 -3.80
C GLU A 427 7.31 19.32 -4.61
N PRO A 428 7.86 19.01 -5.80
CA PRO A 428 8.61 20.01 -6.57
C PRO A 428 7.75 21.15 -7.10
N ARG A 429 6.52 20.86 -7.54
CA ARG A 429 5.61 21.86 -8.12
C ARG A 429 4.94 22.74 -7.08
N LEU A 430 4.78 22.25 -5.85
CA LEU A 430 4.26 23.04 -4.74
C LEU A 430 5.34 23.96 -4.19
N GLU A 431 6.60 23.50 -4.11
CA GLU A 431 7.76 24.35 -3.77
C GLU A 431 7.97 25.45 -4.81
N ASP A 432 7.94 25.14 -6.12
CA ASP A 432 8.05 26.15 -7.19
C ASP A 432 6.89 27.16 -7.17
N ALA A 433 5.66 26.71 -6.87
CA ALA A 433 4.49 27.58 -6.79
C ALA A 433 4.46 28.43 -5.49
N LEU A 434 4.99 27.89 -4.38
CA LEU A 434 5.17 28.64 -3.13
C LEU A 434 6.29 29.67 -3.28
N GLU A 435 7.41 29.34 -3.92
CA GLU A 435 8.48 30.29 -4.24
C GLU A 435 7.98 31.41 -5.15
N GLN A 436 7.22 31.10 -6.21
CA GLN A 436 6.58 32.12 -7.06
C GLN A 436 5.59 33.00 -6.29
N SER A 437 4.76 32.42 -5.43
CA SER A 437 3.80 33.19 -4.63
C SER A 437 4.49 34.05 -3.55
N MET A 438 5.61 33.57 -3.00
CA MET A 438 6.41 34.34 -2.05
C MET A 438 7.15 35.48 -2.75
N GLU A 439 7.70 35.25 -3.95
CA GLU A 439 8.32 36.32 -4.77
C GLU A 439 7.30 37.40 -5.17
N GLU A 440 6.07 37.04 -5.51
CA GLU A 440 4.99 38.00 -5.80
C GLU A 440 4.57 38.80 -4.55
N VAL A 441 4.52 38.17 -3.37
CA VAL A 441 4.21 38.85 -2.09
C VAL A 441 5.37 39.75 -1.64
N PHE A 442 6.62 39.35 -1.85
CA PHE A 442 7.79 40.20 -1.57
C PHE A 442 7.93 41.36 -2.56
N ALA A 443 7.54 41.17 -3.83
CA ALA A 443 7.48 42.24 -4.83
C ALA A 443 6.32 43.22 -4.60
N ALA A 444 5.22 42.78 -3.99
CA ALA A 444 4.11 43.65 -3.57
C ALA A 444 4.46 44.48 -2.31
N SER A 445 5.30 43.93 -1.42
CA SER A 445 5.75 44.60 -0.18
C SER A 445 6.80 45.70 -0.44
N SER A 446 7.56 45.62 -1.54
CA SER A 446 8.55 46.63 -1.92
C SER A 446 8.00 47.79 -2.75
N ALA A 447 6.71 47.78 -3.09
CA ALA A 447 6.07 48.82 -3.89
C ALA A 447 5.34 49.92 -3.08
N ASP A 448 5.24 49.77 -1.75
CA ASP A 448 4.47 50.67 -0.87
C ASP A 448 5.32 51.62 0.00
N THR A 449 6.59 51.85 -0.36
CA THR A 449 7.42 52.89 0.27
C THR A 449 7.96 53.85 -0.77
N ASP A 450 7.14 54.82 -1.19
CA ASP A 450 7.56 56.15 -1.62
C ASP A 450 6.30 57.00 -1.83
N ASP A 451 5.96 57.85 -0.85
CA ASP A 451 5.47 59.22 -1.04
C ASP A 451 4.88 59.77 0.29
N ASP A 452 5.68 60.59 0.97
CA ASP A 452 5.22 61.57 1.97
C ASP A 452 4.91 62.89 1.25
N PRO A 453 3.94 63.69 1.75
CA PRO A 453 4.32 65.06 2.04
C PRO A 453 3.81 65.59 3.38
N ALA A 454 4.69 66.39 3.99
CA ALA A 454 4.57 67.05 5.29
C ALA A 454 3.44 68.09 5.42
N LEU A 455 2.91 68.28 6.65
CA LEU A 455 2.63 69.60 7.25
C LEU A 455 2.24 69.54 8.76
N SER A 456 3.14 70.13 9.57
CA SER A 456 2.94 70.98 10.76
C SER A 456 1.90 70.67 11.86
N GLY A 457 2.37 70.63 13.12
CA GLY A 457 1.79 71.45 14.20
C GLY A 457 1.45 70.79 15.55
N VAL A 458 2.27 71.08 16.57
CA VAL A 458 1.92 71.36 17.99
C VAL A 458 1.54 70.18 18.94
N ASN A 459 2.37 70.01 19.97
CA ASN A 459 2.18 69.27 21.25
C ASN A 459 1.42 70.15 22.30
N PRO A 460 1.10 69.70 23.54
CA PRO A 460 0.81 68.35 24.10
C PRO A 460 -0.43 68.33 25.05
N SER A 461 -0.97 67.16 25.45
CA SER A 461 -1.52 66.90 26.81
C SER A 461 -2.17 65.50 26.96
N SER A 462 -1.98 64.92 28.14
CA SER A 462 -2.65 63.74 28.74
C SER A 462 -3.55 64.26 29.90
N PRO A 463 -4.35 63.50 30.70
CA PRO A 463 -4.77 62.07 30.72
C PRO A 463 -6.30 61.87 30.96
N ALA A 464 -6.69 60.62 31.28
CA ALA A 464 -7.98 60.12 31.83
C ALA A 464 -9.03 59.70 30.77
N GLY A 465 -9.78 58.59 30.88
CA GLY A 465 -10.00 57.56 31.90
C GLY A 465 -11.39 56.96 31.60
N GLY A 466 -11.61 55.65 31.74
CA GLY A 466 -12.98 55.10 31.63
C GLY A 466 -13.09 53.62 31.27
N ARG A 467 -13.44 52.80 32.27
CA ARG A 467 -13.91 51.41 32.17
C ARG A 467 -15.23 51.31 31.39
N SER A 468 -15.42 50.22 30.63
CA SER A 468 -16.56 49.29 30.80
C SER A 468 -16.45 48.05 29.91
N SER A 469 -16.79 46.90 30.51
CA SER A 469 -16.80 45.54 29.97
C SER A 469 -18.10 45.24 29.17
N PRO A 470 -18.19 44.10 28.45
CA PRO A 470 -19.06 43.91 27.28
C PRO A 470 -20.45 43.36 27.64
N ARG A 471 -21.42 43.57 26.73
CA ARG A 471 -22.71 42.87 26.73
C ARG A 471 -22.81 41.90 25.57
N VAL A 472 -22.97 40.64 25.95
CA VAL A 472 -23.49 39.51 25.19
C VAL A 472 -24.94 39.76 24.81
N MET A 473 -25.36 39.38 23.60
CA MET A 473 -26.74 38.95 23.35
C MET A 473 -26.84 37.91 22.24
N HIS A 474 -27.53 36.82 22.57
CA HIS A 474 -27.88 35.64 21.79
C HIS A 474 -28.97 35.89 20.73
N SER A 475 -29.00 35.06 19.67
CA SER A 475 -30.18 34.45 19.03
C SER A 475 -29.70 33.49 17.91
N ASN A 476 -29.83 32.14 18.03
CA ASN A 476 -30.96 31.27 17.63
C ASN A 476 -31.64 31.75 16.32
N ILE A 477 -31.33 31.18 15.15
CA ILE A 477 -31.89 29.95 14.55
C ILE A 477 -33.42 29.90 14.60
N ASP A 478 -34.04 30.05 13.43
CA ASP A 478 -35.26 29.34 13.06
C ASP A 478 -35.25 28.94 11.58
N PHE A 479 -35.70 27.71 11.36
CA PHE A 479 -35.91 26.97 10.11
C PHE A 479 -37.12 27.51 9.33
N ILE A 480 -37.05 27.48 7.99
CA ILE A 480 -38.23 27.21 7.14
C ILE A 480 -37.83 26.19 6.07
N GLU A 481 -38.66 25.15 5.99
CA GLU A 481 -38.60 23.95 5.16
C GLU A 481 -39.08 24.13 3.71
N ASN A 482 -38.59 23.19 2.89
CA ASN A 482 -39.27 22.45 1.81
C ASN A 482 -39.18 22.85 0.32
N ASP A 483 -38.75 21.81 -0.42
CA ASP A 483 -39.20 21.28 -1.72
C ASP A 483 -39.06 22.15 -2.99
N ASP A 484 -38.19 21.75 -3.93
CA ASP A 484 -38.61 20.84 -5.01
C ASP A 484 -37.49 20.46 -6.00
N CYS A 485 -37.70 19.32 -6.65
CA CYS A 485 -36.83 18.67 -7.63
C CYS A 485 -36.89 19.29 -9.04
N THR A 486 -35.77 19.12 -9.77
CA THR A 486 -35.66 18.84 -11.23
C THR A 486 -35.99 19.92 -12.29
N ALA A 487 -35.08 19.91 -13.30
CA ALA A 487 -35.20 20.41 -14.68
C ALA A 487 -34.76 21.85 -14.99
N SER A 488 -33.59 22.00 -15.63
CA SER A 488 -33.51 22.54 -17.00
C SER A 488 -32.07 22.50 -17.53
N MET A 489 -31.87 21.70 -18.59
CA MET A 489 -30.74 21.80 -19.50
C MET A 489 -30.81 23.12 -20.30
N GLY A 490 -29.64 23.71 -20.55
CA GLY A 490 -29.35 24.40 -21.81
C GLY A 490 -29.68 25.88 -21.90
N VAL A 491 -28.79 26.77 -21.40
CA VAL A 491 -28.58 28.12 -21.96
C VAL A 491 -27.15 28.63 -21.62
N GLU A 492 -26.10 28.08 -22.24
CA GLU A 492 -24.76 28.74 -22.23
C GLU A 492 -24.05 28.57 -23.59
N MET A 493 -24.80 28.73 -24.68
CA MET A 493 -24.23 28.76 -26.05
C MET A 493 -24.75 29.94 -26.89
N LEU A 494 -25.18 31.04 -26.24
CA LEU A 494 -25.78 32.22 -26.89
C LEU A 494 -25.11 33.56 -26.54
N SER A 495 -24.09 33.57 -25.68
CA SER A 495 -23.38 34.81 -25.28
C SER A 495 -22.24 35.21 -26.24
N VAL A 496 -21.73 34.28 -27.05
CA VAL A 496 -20.54 34.51 -27.91
C VAL A 496 -20.88 34.91 -29.35
N ALA A 497 -22.14 34.77 -29.78
CA ALA A 497 -22.57 35.09 -31.15
C ALA A 497 -22.94 36.58 -31.35
N ASN A 498 -23.24 37.32 -30.29
CA ASN A 498 -23.73 38.71 -30.40
C ASN A 498 -22.64 39.78 -30.53
N THR A 499 -21.36 39.43 -30.38
CA THR A 499 -20.25 40.40 -30.47
C THR A 499 -19.63 40.49 -31.88
N ILE A 500 -20.03 39.63 -32.81
CA ILE A 500 -19.43 39.56 -34.17
C ILE A 500 -20.33 40.19 -35.26
N SER A 501 -21.59 40.53 -34.99
CA SER A 501 -22.53 41.07 -35.99
C SER A 501 -22.71 42.60 -35.99
N ALA A 502 -21.91 43.37 -35.22
CA ALA A 502 -22.10 44.81 -35.04
C ALA A 502 -21.11 45.72 -35.80
N THR A 503 -20.24 45.16 -36.66
CA THR A 503 -19.18 45.92 -37.35
C THR A 503 -19.25 45.91 -38.89
N GLU A 504 -20.38 45.52 -39.49
CA GLU A 504 -20.61 45.64 -40.94
C GLU A 504 -22.01 46.20 -41.25
N SER A 505 -22.17 47.52 -41.18
CA SER A 505 -23.11 48.26 -42.05
C SER A 505 -22.96 49.77 -41.85
N THR A 506 -23.01 50.53 -42.95
CA THR A 506 -23.14 51.99 -43.09
C THR A 506 -21.89 52.89 -42.92
N ARG A 507 -21.21 53.13 -44.05
CA ARG A 507 -20.65 54.45 -44.39
C ARG A 507 -21.05 54.81 -45.82
N THR A 508 -21.80 55.90 -45.99
CA THR A 508 -22.02 56.61 -47.27
C THR A 508 -21.64 58.09 -47.11
N ALA A 509 -20.80 58.57 -48.04
CA ALA A 509 -20.66 59.93 -48.61
C ALA A 509 -20.52 61.14 -47.64
N THR A 510 -19.53 62.06 -47.64
CA THR A 510 -18.69 62.78 -48.65
C THR A 510 -17.89 63.89 -47.85
N PRO A 511 -17.10 64.83 -48.42
CA PRO A 511 -15.64 64.84 -48.41
C PRO A 511 -15.03 66.07 -47.67
N VAL A 512 -13.69 66.22 -47.60
CA VAL A 512 -12.92 67.48 -47.83
C VAL A 512 -11.45 67.33 -47.37
N VAL A 513 -10.57 67.32 -48.39
CA VAL A 513 -9.26 68.00 -48.55
C VAL A 513 -8.07 67.71 -47.61
N ALA A 514 -7.10 67.02 -48.23
CA ALA A 514 -5.64 67.19 -48.25
C ALA A 514 -4.84 67.31 -46.93
N ASP A 515 -3.91 66.37 -46.70
CA ASP A 515 -2.52 66.61 -47.13
C ASP A 515 -1.68 65.32 -47.25
N LYS A 516 -0.66 65.45 -48.09
CA LYS A 516 0.40 64.55 -48.59
C LYS A 516 0.71 63.20 -47.89
N ALA A 517 0.83 62.17 -48.74
CA ALA A 517 1.61 60.95 -48.49
C ALA A 517 3.13 61.25 -48.36
N PRO A 518 3.89 60.32 -47.75
CA PRO A 518 4.83 59.60 -48.58
C PRO A 518 4.58 58.08 -48.55
N THR A 519 4.67 57.52 -49.74
CA THR A 519 4.64 56.11 -50.11
C THR A 519 5.75 55.29 -49.46
N THR A 520 5.38 54.25 -48.70
CA THR A 520 6.11 52.96 -48.61
C THR A 520 5.18 51.91 -48.01
N THR A 521 4.14 51.51 -48.75
CA THR A 521 3.46 50.24 -48.48
C THR A 521 4.37 49.10 -48.91
N SER A 522 5.19 48.59 -48.00
CA SER A 522 5.74 47.24 -48.12
C SER A 522 4.55 46.29 -48.08
N SER A 523 4.02 45.94 -49.25
CA SER A 523 3.04 44.89 -49.40
C SER A 523 3.63 43.62 -48.78
N LEU A 524 3.19 43.28 -47.56
CA LEU A 524 3.37 41.94 -47.03
C LEU A 524 2.85 41.00 -48.11
N SER A 525 3.77 40.29 -48.76
CA SER A 525 3.41 39.41 -49.86
C SER A 525 2.31 38.46 -49.40
N LEU A 526 1.41 38.07 -50.29
CA LEU A 526 0.33 37.13 -49.97
C LEU A 526 0.89 35.85 -49.29
N VAL A 527 2.12 35.49 -49.66
CA VAL A 527 2.92 34.42 -49.05
C VAL A 527 3.24 34.68 -47.57
N SER A 528 3.60 35.90 -47.20
CA SER A 528 3.89 36.30 -45.81
C SER A 528 2.62 36.27 -44.93
N LEU A 529 1.48 36.71 -45.47
CA LEU A 529 0.18 36.62 -44.78
C LEU A 529 -0.28 35.17 -44.62
N CYS A 530 -0.16 34.35 -45.67
CA CYS A 530 -0.43 32.91 -45.59
C CYS A 530 0.50 32.21 -44.59
N ALA A 531 1.79 32.54 -44.56
CA ALA A 531 2.75 31.99 -43.59
C ALA A 531 2.39 32.38 -42.15
N LEU A 532 1.96 33.61 -41.91
CA LEU A 532 1.50 34.07 -40.59
C LEU A 532 0.22 33.33 -40.17
N CYS A 533 -0.76 33.18 -41.07
CA CYS A 533 -1.98 32.42 -40.80
C CYS A 533 -1.68 30.94 -40.50
N ILE A 534 -0.84 30.28 -41.31
CA ILE A 534 -0.41 28.90 -41.06
C ILE A 534 0.31 28.80 -39.71
N SER A 535 1.20 29.74 -39.37
CA SER A 535 1.89 29.76 -38.08
C SER A 535 0.94 29.98 -36.89
N PHE A 536 -0.14 30.75 -37.08
CA PHE A 536 -1.15 31.01 -36.06
C PHE A 536 -2.03 29.78 -35.84
N TYR A 537 -2.52 29.16 -36.93
CA TYR A 537 -3.28 27.91 -36.86
C TYR A 537 -2.43 26.76 -36.31
N ALA A 538 -1.15 26.67 -36.68
CA ALA A 538 -0.21 25.69 -36.14
C ALA A 538 0.06 25.91 -34.63
N ARG A 539 0.18 27.17 -34.17
CA ARG A 539 0.32 27.48 -32.74
C ARG A 539 -0.95 27.18 -31.96
N ARG A 540 -2.12 27.50 -32.52
CA ARG A 540 -3.40 27.23 -31.88
C ARG A 540 -3.72 25.73 -31.84
N SER A 541 -3.39 24.99 -32.90
CA SER A 541 -3.50 23.53 -32.91
C SER A 541 -2.50 22.90 -31.94
N ALA A 542 -1.26 23.36 -31.88
CA ALA A 542 -0.27 22.90 -30.90
C ALA A 542 -0.73 23.17 -29.45
N SER A 543 -1.29 24.35 -29.17
CA SER A 543 -1.84 24.69 -27.85
C SER A 543 -3.05 23.83 -27.48
N TRP A 544 -3.98 23.60 -28.41
CA TRP A 544 -5.12 22.69 -28.22
C TRP A 544 -4.67 21.25 -27.99
N VAL A 545 -3.72 20.79 -28.79
CA VAL A 545 -3.08 19.48 -28.64
C VAL A 545 -2.48 19.41 -27.24
N GLN A 546 -1.60 20.34 -26.85
CA GLN A 546 -0.94 20.34 -25.53
C GLN A 546 -1.94 20.36 -24.36
N SER A 547 -3.03 21.14 -24.46
CA SER A 547 -4.10 21.16 -23.46
C SER A 547 -4.83 19.82 -23.37
N THR A 548 -5.16 19.23 -24.52
CA THR A 548 -5.82 17.91 -24.57
C THR A 548 -4.90 16.81 -24.04
N TRP A 549 -3.60 16.85 -24.38
CA TRP A 549 -2.58 15.95 -23.85
C TRP A 549 -2.43 16.09 -22.33
N ALA A 550 -2.48 17.30 -21.78
CA ALA A 550 -2.40 17.54 -20.34
C ALA A 550 -3.61 16.95 -19.58
N VAL A 551 -4.81 17.00 -20.18
CA VAL A 551 -6.02 16.40 -19.58
C VAL A 551 -6.02 14.87 -19.73
N LEU A 552 -5.51 14.35 -20.85
CA LEU A 552 -5.43 12.90 -21.11
C LEU A 552 -4.37 12.20 -20.25
N TRP A 553 -3.18 12.79 -20.11
CA TRP A 553 -2.03 12.19 -19.47
C TRP A 553 -1.71 12.83 -18.12
N VAL A 554 -2.62 12.59 -17.16
CA VAL A 554 -2.42 12.97 -15.76
C VAL A 554 -1.51 11.95 -15.08
N TRP A 555 -0.33 12.37 -14.65
CA TRP A 555 0.56 11.58 -13.81
C TRP A 555 0.07 11.53 -12.35
N PRO A 556 0.15 10.39 -11.64
CA PRO A 556 0.50 9.04 -12.14
C PRO A 556 -0.72 8.27 -12.68
N HIS A 557 -1.93 8.78 -12.51
CA HIS A 557 -3.17 7.99 -12.68
C HIS A 557 -3.40 7.44 -14.09
N SER A 558 -3.17 8.24 -15.13
CA SER A 558 -3.43 7.85 -16.53
C SER A 558 -2.43 6.82 -17.03
N TYR A 559 -1.17 6.97 -16.62
CA TYR A 559 -0.11 6.03 -16.91
C TYR A 559 -0.34 4.69 -16.19
N ASN A 560 -0.81 4.73 -14.94
CA ASN A 560 -1.20 3.51 -14.25
C ASN A 560 -2.43 2.85 -14.90
N ALA A 561 -3.39 3.65 -15.40
CA ALA A 561 -4.52 3.12 -16.17
C ALA A 561 -4.04 2.39 -17.44
N LEU A 562 -3.07 2.95 -18.16
CA LEU A 562 -2.45 2.30 -19.32
C LEU A 562 -1.83 0.95 -18.96
N ARG A 563 -1.15 0.84 -17.81
CA ARG A 563 -0.59 -0.43 -17.31
C ARG A 563 -1.66 -1.52 -17.22
N TYR A 564 -2.79 -1.20 -16.58
CA TYR A 564 -3.86 -2.18 -16.41
C TYR A 564 -4.64 -2.43 -17.69
N PHE A 565 -4.76 -1.44 -18.59
CA PHE A 565 -5.32 -1.64 -19.92
C PHE A 565 -4.50 -2.62 -20.76
N LEU A 566 -3.16 -2.46 -20.80
CA LEU A 566 -2.26 -3.41 -21.46
C LEU A 566 -2.36 -4.81 -20.82
N THR A 567 -2.47 -4.88 -19.50
CA THR A 567 -2.66 -6.16 -18.78
C THR A 567 -3.99 -6.82 -19.13
N LEU A 568 -5.08 -6.05 -19.23
CA LEU A 568 -6.39 -6.55 -19.65
C LEU A 568 -6.37 -7.07 -21.09
N THR A 569 -5.72 -6.32 -21.99
CA THR A 569 -5.62 -6.67 -23.40
C THR A 569 -4.88 -8.01 -23.57
N VAL A 570 -3.74 -8.17 -22.90
CA VAL A 570 -2.98 -9.43 -22.87
C VAL A 570 -3.82 -10.57 -22.28
N ALA A 571 -4.49 -10.34 -21.14
CA ALA A 571 -5.27 -11.37 -20.48
C ALA A 571 -6.48 -11.84 -21.31
N TYR A 572 -7.13 -10.92 -22.03
CA TYR A 572 -8.26 -11.21 -22.92
C TYR A 572 -7.81 -12.07 -24.11
N PHE A 573 -6.85 -11.58 -24.89
CA PHE A 573 -6.39 -12.31 -26.09
C PHE A 573 -5.69 -13.62 -25.73
N GLY A 574 -4.94 -13.67 -24.62
CA GLY A 574 -4.33 -14.90 -24.13
C GLY A 574 -5.33 -15.95 -23.64
N SER A 575 -6.55 -15.55 -23.27
CA SER A 575 -7.61 -16.48 -22.83
C SER A 575 -8.59 -16.83 -23.97
N MET A 576 -8.69 -15.97 -24.98
CA MET A 576 -9.56 -16.12 -26.15
C MET A 576 -8.76 -15.79 -27.42
N PRO A 577 -7.84 -16.67 -27.84
CA PRO A 577 -7.08 -16.45 -29.06
C PRO A 577 -8.03 -16.46 -30.28
N PRO A 578 -7.88 -15.52 -31.22
CA PRO A 578 -8.76 -15.40 -32.38
C PRO A 578 -8.54 -16.50 -33.44
N GLN A 579 -7.40 -17.17 -33.39
CA GLN A 579 -6.97 -18.24 -34.30
C GLN A 579 -6.37 -19.39 -33.48
N ASP A 580 -5.75 -20.38 -34.15
CA ASP A 580 -4.97 -21.41 -33.48
C ASP A 580 -3.96 -20.75 -32.50
N PRO A 581 -3.98 -21.10 -31.20
CA PRO A 581 -3.06 -20.56 -30.20
C PRO A 581 -1.59 -20.67 -30.58
N LEU A 582 -1.22 -21.60 -31.45
CA LEU A 582 0.16 -21.82 -31.93
C LEU A 582 0.42 -21.24 -33.32
N SER A 583 -0.57 -20.59 -33.95
CA SER A 583 -0.39 -19.97 -35.26
C SER A 583 0.65 -18.85 -35.23
N ILE A 584 1.49 -18.81 -36.27
CA ILE A 584 2.51 -17.78 -36.45
C ILE A 584 1.86 -16.39 -36.52
N GLU A 585 0.71 -16.28 -37.18
CA GLU A 585 -0.04 -15.04 -37.33
C GLU A 585 -0.45 -14.46 -35.96
N TYR A 586 -1.08 -15.26 -35.10
CA TYR A 586 -1.43 -14.84 -33.74
C TYR A 586 -0.20 -14.46 -32.90
N MET A 587 0.82 -15.32 -32.89
CA MET A 587 2.02 -15.10 -32.08
C MET A 587 2.80 -13.85 -32.49
N SER A 588 2.79 -13.49 -33.78
CA SER A 588 3.56 -12.37 -34.33
C SER A 588 3.21 -11.01 -33.72
N TRP A 589 1.96 -10.80 -33.29
CA TRP A 589 1.51 -9.58 -32.64
C TRP A 589 1.25 -9.76 -31.14
N TYR A 590 0.82 -10.95 -30.71
CA TYR A 590 0.50 -11.22 -29.31
C TYR A 590 1.75 -11.23 -28.42
N ILE A 591 2.85 -11.84 -28.88
CA ILE A 591 4.12 -11.88 -28.12
C ILE A 591 4.66 -10.45 -27.91
N PRO A 592 4.80 -9.59 -28.95
CA PRO A 592 5.18 -8.20 -28.75
C PRO A 592 4.27 -7.44 -27.78
N LEU A 593 2.94 -7.60 -27.88
CA LEU A 593 2.00 -6.98 -26.94
C LEU A 593 2.28 -7.40 -25.49
N TYR A 594 2.50 -8.70 -25.24
CA TYR A 594 2.82 -9.21 -23.91
C TYR A 594 4.18 -8.70 -23.43
N VAL A 595 5.20 -8.65 -24.30
CA VAL A 595 6.51 -8.08 -23.97
C VAL A 595 6.38 -6.60 -23.57
N ILE A 596 5.66 -5.78 -24.35
CA ILE A 596 5.42 -4.36 -24.06
C ILE A 596 4.72 -4.20 -22.71
N SER A 597 3.64 -4.95 -22.49
CA SER A 597 2.89 -4.96 -21.23
C SER A 597 3.78 -5.33 -20.03
N THR A 598 4.66 -6.32 -20.21
CA THR A 598 5.61 -6.80 -19.20
C THR A 598 6.67 -5.75 -18.88
N LEU A 599 7.31 -5.18 -19.91
CA LEU A 599 8.35 -4.15 -19.74
C LEU A 599 7.79 -2.90 -19.07
N TYR A 600 6.62 -2.42 -19.51
CA TYR A 600 5.96 -1.27 -18.90
C TYR A 600 5.64 -1.51 -17.42
N SER A 601 5.21 -2.72 -17.11
CA SER A 601 4.97 -3.19 -15.76
C SER A 601 6.23 -3.29 -14.91
N CYS A 602 7.35 -3.77 -15.46
CA CYS A 602 8.65 -3.82 -14.77
C CYS A 602 9.14 -2.41 -14.43
N TYR A 603 9.05 -1.50 -15.41
CA TYR A 603 9.33 -0.08 -15.20
C TYR A 603 8.49 0.48 -14.05
N TRP A 604 7.17 0.24 -14.08
CA TRP A 604 6.29 0.73 -13.03
C TRP A 604 6.67 0.18 -11.65
N ASP A 605 6.88 -1.13 -11.54
CA ASP A 605 7.19 -1.75 -10.26
C ASP A 605 8.51 -1.20 -9.67
N VAL A 606 9.57 -1.12 -10.46
CA VAL A 606 10.92 -0.75 -9.98
C VAL A 606 11.08 0.77 -9.81
N ILE A 607 10.65 1.55 -10.81
CA ILE A 607 10.89 2.99 -10.86
C ILE A 607 9.79 3.75 -10.11
N VAL A 608 8.52 3.37 -10.27
CA VAL A 608 7.40 4.13 -9.70
C VAL A 608 7.01 3.62 -8.32
N ASP A 609 6.71 2.33 -8.19
CA ASP A 609 6.23 1.76 -6.93
C ASP A 609 7.36 1.65 -5.90
N TYR A 610 8.55 1.21 -6.32
CA TYR A 610 9.72 1.11 -5.43
C TYR A 610 10.57 2.37 -5.43
N GLN A 611 10.38 3.34 -6.33
CA GLN A 611 11.21 4.56 -6.38
C GLN A 611 12.72 4.28 -6.39
N LEU A 612 13.17 3.15 -6.94
CA LEU A 612 14.58 2.81 -7.05
C LEU A 612 15.19 3.48 -8.29
N PHE A 613 16.51 3.34 -8.49
CA PHE A 613 17.28 4.00 -9.55
C PHE A 613 17.37 5.53 -9.41
N GLN A 614 17.47 6.02 -8.17
CA GLN A 614 17.74 7.44 -7.89
C GLN A 614 19.25 7.70 -8.03
N ALA A 615 19.64 8.56 -8.98
CA ALA A 615 21.05 8.84 -9.30
C ALA A 615 21.76 9.69 -8.23
N ASP A 616 21.00 10.31 -7.35
CA ASP A 616 21.44 11.24 -6.30
C ASP A 616 21.69 10.57 -4.94
N ALA A 617 21.53 9.24 -4.83
CA ALA A 617 21.76 8.47 -3.61
C ALA A 617 23.22 8.01 -3.47
N GLU A 618 23.71 7.88 -2.24
CA GLU A 618 25.06 7.35 -1.94
C GLU A 618 25.23 5.89 -2.40
N ASP A 619 24.17 5.09 -2.31
CA ASP A 619 24.15 3.72 -2.79
C ASP A 619 23.58 3.68 -4.23
N LEU A 620 24.38 3.16 -5.18
CA LEU A 620 24.01 3.05 -6.59
C LEU A 620 22.64 2.35 -6.77
N PHE A 621 21.74 2.97 -7.51
CA PHE A 621 20.38 2.49 -7.79
C PHE A 621 19.40 2.41 -6.60
N LEU A 622 19.79 2.83 -5.39
CA LEU A 622 18.88 2.89 -4.24
C LEU A 622 18.38 4.32 -3.99
N ARG A 623 17.57 4.49 -2.94
CA ARG A 623 17.04 5.78 -2.49
C ARG A 623 17.86 6.31 -1.32
N LYS A 624 17.86 7.63 -1.12
CA LYS A 624 18.50 8.28 0.04
C LYS A 624 17.95 7.80 1.39
N ASN A 625 16.64 7.64 1.50
CA ASN A 625 15.96 7.24 2.73
C ASN A 625 15.51 5.78 2.64
N LEU A 626 16.20 4.90 3.38
CA LEU A 626 15.89 3.47 3.47
C LEU A 626 15.56 3.10 4.91
N PHE A 627 14.37 2.56 5.15
CA PHE A 627 14.00 2.01 6.45
C PHE A 627 14.74 0.68 6.69
N TYR A 628 14.88 -0.16 5.66
CA TYR A 628 15.59 -1.44 5.72
C TYR A 628 17.11 -1.30 5.53
N HIS A 629 17.75 -0.29 6.13
CA HIS A 629 19.18 0.01 5.98
C HIS A 629 20.13 -1.15 6.35
N LYS A 630 19.73 -2.03 7.29
CA LYS A 630 20.52 -3.22 7.65
C LYS A 630 20.44 -4.35 6.62
N MET A 631 19.47 -4.27 5.69
CA MET A 631 19.18 -5.29 4.68
C MET A 631 19.22 -4.66 3.28
N LYS A 632 20.27 -3.87 2.97
CA LYS A 632 20.44 -3.28 1.63
C LYS A 632 20.37 -4.33 0.51
N GLY A 633 20.89 -5.54 0.76
CA GLY A 633 20.82 -6.67 -0.17
C GLY A 633 19.39 -7.06 -0.59
N PHE A 634 18.38 -6.80 0.25
CA PHE A 634 16.98 -7.07 -0.10
C PHE A 634 16.51 -6.19 -1.27
N TYR A 635 16.90 -4.91 -1.32
CA TYR A 635 16.51 -4.03 -2.43
C TYR A 635 17.14 -4.48 -3.75
N TYR A 636 18.45 -4.78 -3.75
CA TYR A 636 19.14 -5.30 -4.93
C TYR A 636 18.55 -6.64 -5.40
N PHE A 637 18.23 -7.52 -4.46
CA PHE A 637 17.52 -8.77 -4.76
C PHE A 637 16.20 -8.49 -5.47
N VAL A 638 15.38 -7.55 -5.00
CA VAL A 638 14.09 -7.22 -5.63
C VAL A 638 14.26 -6.57 -7.01
N ILE A 639 15.29 -5.75 -7.22
CA ILE A 639 15.63 -5.17 -8.54
C ILE A 639 15.85 -6.28 -9.58
N VAL A 640 16.51 -7.37 -9.20
CA VAL A 640 16.80 -8.50 -10.10
C VAL A 640 15.63 -9.48 -10.17
N ALA A 641 15.06 -9.85 -9.02
CA ALA A 641 14.01 -10.86 -8.94
C ALA A 641 12.70 -10.40 -9.59
N ASN A 642 12.33 -9.12 -9.48
CA ASN A 642 11.04 -8.65 -9.99
C ASN A 642 10.91 -8.80 -11.53
N PRO A 643 11.88 -8.35 -12.35
CA PRO A 643 11.88 -8.64 -13.79
C PRO A 643 11.85 -10.14 -14.10
N ILE A 644 12.69 -10.95 -13.46
CA ILE A 644 12.72 -12.42 -13.70
C ILE A 644 11.34 -13.03 -13.45
N LEU A 645 10.71 -12.72 -12.33
CA LEU A 645 9.38 -13.23 -11.98
C LEU A 645 8.29 -12.70 -12.91
N ARG A 646 8.43 -11.47 -13.42
CA ARG A 646 7.52 -10.88 -14.42
C ARG A 646 7.58 -11.60 -15.75
N PHE A 647 8.74 -12.09 -16.17
CA PHE A 647 8.92 -12.84 -17.42
C PHE A 647 8.52 -14.32 -17.30
N MET A 648 8.06 -14.80 -16.14
CA MET A 648 7.66 -16.21 -15.97
C MET A 648 6.47 -16.65 -16.83
N TRP A 649 5.77 -15.73 -17.51
CA TRP A 649 4.78 -16.10 -18.51
C TRP A 649 5.39 -16.79 -19.74
N THR A 650 6.69 -16.64 -20.00
CA THR A 650 7.37 -17.36 -21.08
C THR A 650 7.36 -18.87 -20.87
N LEU A 651 7.24 -19.32 -19.62
CA LEU A 651 7.06 -20.73 -19.31
C LEU A 651 5.78 -21.29 -19.92
N SER A 652 4.76 -20.47 -20.22
CA SER A 652 3.53 -20.88 -20.89
C SER A 652 3.75 -21.51 -22.28
N TYR A 653 4.91 -21.32 -22.91
CA TYR A 653 5.30 -21.96 -24.18
C TYR A 653 6.18 -23.19 -24.01
N THR A 654 6.42 -23.60 -22.76
CA THR A 654 7.13 -24.84 -22.42
C THR A 654 6.12 -25.90 -21.98
N PRO A 655 6.49 -27.20 -21.96
CA PRO A 655 5.64 -28.25 -21.38
C PRO A 655 5.22 -27.99 -19.92
N TYR A 656 5.93 -27.12 -19.21
CA TYR A 656 5.66 -26.75 -17.81
C TYR A 656 4.74 -25.53 -17.67
N GLY A 657 4.27 -24.96 -18.76
CA GLY A 657 3.56 -23.68 -18.79
C GLY A 657 2.16 -23.67 -18.15
N SER A 658 1.52 -24.83 -18.14
CA SER A 658 0.23 -25.10 -17.48
C SER A 658 0.38 -25.49 -16.01
N HIS A 659 1.61 -25.62 -15.52
CA HIS A 659 1.89 -26.18 -14.20
C HIS A 659 1.24 -25.31 -13.10
N PRO A 660 0.30 -25.87 -12.31
CA PRO A 660 -0.55 -25.07 -11.44
C PRO A 660 0.23 -24.41 -10.29
N PHE A 661 1.39 -24.96 -9.92
CA PHE A 661 2.29 -24.37 -8.91
C PHE A 661 3.11 -23.16 -9.38
N LEU A 662 3.10 -22.78 -10.67
CA LEU A 662 3.74 -21.53 -11.12
C LEU A 662 3.14 -20.27 -10.48
N VAL A 663 1.99 -20.41 -9.81
CA VAL A 663 1.36 -19.37 -9.01
C VAL A 663 2.23 -18.87 -7.85
N VAL A 664 3.12 -19.72 -7.32
CA VAL A 664 4.03 -19.36 -6.21
C VAL A 664 4.93 -18.17 -6.56
N PHE A 665 5.40 -18.10 -7.81
CA PHE A 665 6.26 -17.02 -8.28
C PHE A 665 5.55 -15.66 -8.30
N GLU A 666 4.28 -15.64 -8.72
CA GLU A 666 3.49 -14.41 -8.74
C GLU A 666 3.14 -13.95 -7.32
N ILE A 667 2.89 -14.88 -6.40
CA ILE A 667 2.68 -14.60 -4.98
C ILE A 667 3.95 -14.02 -4.34
N ALA A 668 5.10 -14.65 -4.59
CA ALA A 668 6.39 -14.18 -4.08
C ALA A 668 6.71 -12.75 -4.54
N ARG A 669 6.53 -12.50 -5.84
CA ARG A 669 6.69 -11.17 -6.43
C ARG A 669 5.82 -10.12 -5.74
N ARG A 670 4.55 -10.46 -5.47
CA ARG A 670 3.63 -9.56 -4.77
C ARG A 670 3.99 -9.36 -3.30
N GLY A 671 4.54 -10.38 -2.64
CA GLY A 671 5.07 -10.30 -1.28
C GLY A 671 6.20 -9.28 -1.18
N PHE A 672 7.16 -9.32 -2.11
CA PHE A 672 8.24 -8.32 -2.16
C PHE A 672 7.70 -6.91 -2.44
N TRP A 673 6.74 -6.81 -3.36
CA TRP A 673 6.08 -5.54 -3.68
C TRP A 673 5.40 -4.93 -2.45
N ALA A 674 4.69 -5.73 -1.64
CA ALA A 674 3.98 -5.26 -0.46
C ALA A 674 4.94 -4.63 0.57
N VAL A 675 6.10 -5.24 0.79
CA VAL A 675 7.14 -4.72 1.70
C VAL A 675 7.60 -3.34 1.28
N LEU A 676 8.09 -3.20 0.04
CA LEU A 676 8.66 -1.95 -0.45
C LEU A 676 7.61 -0.86 -0.67
N ARG A 677 6.41 -1.22 -1.15
CA ARG A 677 5.34 -0.24 -1.41
C ARG A 677 4.88 0.45 -0.14
N MET A 678 4.78 -0.29 0.96
CA MET A 678 4.37 0.24 2.26
C MET A 678 5.43 1.14 2.88
N GLU A 679 6.71 0.78 2.74
CA GLU A 679 7.81 1.66 3.13
C GLU A 679 7.74 3.02 2.41
N VAL A 680 7.58 3.00 1.08
CA VAL A 680 7.44 4.23 0.27
C VAL A 680 6.25 5.06 0.74
N ALA A 681 5.09 4.42 0.92
CA ALA A 681 3.89 5.09 1.38
C ALA A 681 4.08 5.73 2.76
N TYR A 682 4.82 5.08 3.66
CA TYR A 682 5.12 5.61 4.97
C TYR A 682 6.09 6.80 4.93
N ILE A 683 7.15 6.72 4.10
CA ILE A 683 8.05 7.86 3.88
C ILE A 683 7.27 9.08 3.40
N GLN A 684 6.35 8.89 2.45
CA GLN A 684 5.51 9.96 1.92
C GLN A 684 4.56 10.54 2.98
N GLU A 685 3.95 9.69 3.79
CA GLU A 685 3.09 10.14 4.89
C GLU A 685 3.88 10.94 5.95
N LEU A 686 5.11 10.53 6.27
CA LEU A 686 5.97 11.26 7.20
C LEU A 686 6.38 12.62 6.65
N LYS A 687 6.67 12.73 5.35
CA LYS A 687 6.96 14.02 4.71
C LYS A 687 5.76 14.96 4.78
N ARG A 688 4.58 14.47 4.42
CA ARG A 688 3.31 15.22 4.49
C ARG A 688 3.08 15.81 5.89
N ARG A 689 3.30 15.02 6.93
CA ARG A 689 3.15 15.45 8.34
C ARG A 689 4.22 16.41 8.85
N ARG A 690 5.33 16.55 8.14
CA ARG A 690 6.35 17.55 8.47
C ARG A 690 6.08 18.89 7.78
N ALA A 691 5.40 18.85 6.64
CA ALA A 691 5.02 20.03 5.87
C ALA A 691 3.75 20.71 6.39
N ALA A 692 2.80 19.92 6.91
CA ALA A 692 1.66 20.40 7.69
C ALA A 692 2.06 20.67 9.14
#